data_AF-A0A8H6H8C7-F1
#
_entry.id   AF-A0A8H6H8C7-F1
#
_cell.length_a   1.000
_cell.length_b   1.000
_cell.length_c   1.000
_cell.angle_alpha   90.00
_cell.angle_beta   90.00
_cell.angle_gamma   90.00
#
_symmetry.space_group_name_H-M   'P 1'
#
loop_
_entity.id
_entity.type
_entity.pdbx_description
1 polymer ?
#
loop_
_entity_poly.entity_id
_entity_poly.type
_entity_poly.pdbx_seq_one_letter_code
_entity_poly.pdbx_strand_id
1 'polypeptide(L)'
;MPGNLSTPFRQYSEQRLALVGRNPRLPGIYEAFNHPLRLTRHDGRTFFEKGLQVPQGQLAELKAAGLLELKSGDYLLGREQAMGTDPSKDQVIAWVVGRRLVDVSLISGLIHAIKAALGDRETRTPDKVYMEEGATPVGKATNRSYNVATVVERPKMTVAPQANFKEGEPTPFKECAAELCKAIIPVAMANFEFAPQAIRDAIRERSEVLGLPRIGDPENYAYYTVQCNISAVKKGGRLSEQLGTVGGAHSDGHNSPGHFTNMVTYCDLPSNWHPGYFHLLGLGVFVSLENGLGFNFQGNRWHGASGPFAPESAVDVPWAYRFAGISYPPEEMVGQDCRYRIAASAGEGKEGLHLTPEMMRLQYTTDMQRGTNRALWVRDALPFMDRQSYVNFLARMTYDFHRYILNQAPEEVGLDFDNDAFFPLLSFTKEDGSRGRAEVWEHAPPVGRERALAFEATRNNASRNWEEHVERMVGMIPSRFVANESMRTVGDPLIEVPPSGDGNAIAGPSRQVAKPRKRTREDEEMVAVVRRAKRAKTERVPSSVTGEESGDESGDDSEYTEDFVLRSFGRNKNPRVPSSIPGEDSDGEGPANARATTLAAASTAPKKSVRKGKAVATRRKPAKGKAGASSRRVVKKSHDAIGKPSSNLYPFLQQSSVLQLEREVMELASERDSVCDDEDNMKEVEWKLDQACTIVKQQPLDLNNLANVSTILSCASQVQEHLLQKQYDIRVLRQSVALATLESWRWMQLTLPQMARTLQAEPRGRTTRRNGTWLHNLVSLLRRVVVGGDERIMVSASECGFTEARVASVPFHNKWARRFLQEAEIQDIVCDVVPSIVMGWMGWLNDKREKQAWFLHAIVNTLGEEVVTMGYAWTLISQLKFNDIILGPNPHRSVYPRGMEGFVQAFNRHPICDPDSQERQLYETYVQLYRGEIETSEVVLAPTDDRWSQFVDMLLTALCYVRDPARRQPPTDIPKPKFYQLLLEDSDFYLPIREKAFSRIRSRSEIGPYREGVINTASGLFSAVVWRAITFRSRFSKTHRMHFTSSDDLQRLVDDIVDKQQDVSEQFFCDKRAYGQPTARALNFHRAYWDAASNMNWEGFVLSKPTFSETVDYFKSGRQLGPNKQLFPQLGDLGRLTLVGDLAYAGVCAMPTNAELADAIVELNTGATGGLRALGYMSSQWPSMREEKVAAVEAALASLMDRIRETVGEESFVEMGMDLITLEHSLCKFSRALHVKAL
;
A
#
# COMPACT_ATOMS: atom_id res chain seq x y z
N MET A 1 -6.76 -54.60 -16.20
CA MET A 1 -6.00 -55.45 -17.16
C MET A 1 -5.90 -54.74 -18.51
N PRO A 2 -4.87 -53.90 -18.75
CA PRO A 2 -4.38 -53.63 -20.11
C PRO A 2 -3.35 -54.70 -20.51
N GLY A 3 -3.34 -55.13 -21.78
CA GLY A 3 -2.38 -56.10 -22.29
C GLY A 3 -1.06 -55.46 -22.71
N ASN A 4 0.06 -56.15 -22.48
CA ASN A 4 1.37 -55.73 -22.99
C ASN A 4 1.41 -55.84 -24.53
N LEU A 5 1.32 -54.70 -25.21
CA LEU A 5 1.79 -54.53 -26.58
C LEU A 5 2.94 -53.53 -26.57
N SER A 6 4.16 -54.04 -26.40
CA SER A 6 5.41 -53.26 -26.45
C SER A 6 5.75 -52.88 -27.90
N THR A 7 4.99 -51.95 -28.48
CA THR A 7 5.49 -51.17 -29.61
C THR A 7 6.81 -50.52 -29.21
N PRO A 8 7.86 -50.56 -30.05
CA PRO A 8 9.12 -49.89 -29.73
C PRO A 8 8.86 -48.39 -29.53
N PHE A 9 9.36 -47.84 -28.41
CA PHE A 9 9.29 -46.41 -28.15
C PHE A 9 9.93 -45.66 -29.32
N ARG A 10 9.11 -44.95 -30.10
CA ARG A 10 9.61 -44.13 -31.21
C ARG A 10 10.54 -43.08 -30.63
N GLN A 11 11.78 -43.07 -31.11
CA GLN A 11 12.80 -42.15 -30.63
C GLN A 11 12.32 -40.71 -30.79
N TYR A 12 12.59 -39.89 -29.78
CA TYR A 12 12.33 -38.46 -29.80
C TYR A 12 13.22 -37.77 -30.86
N SER A 13 12.68 -36.78 -31.55
CA SER A 13 13.40 -36.01 -32.59
C SER A 13 12.76 -34.64 -32.81
N GLU A 14 13.54 -33.59 -33.05
CA GLU A 14 13.04 -32.24 -33.36
C GLU A 14 13.60 -31.64 -34.65
N GLN A 15 12.80 -30.81 -35.32
CA GLN A 15 13.14 -30.10 -36.56
C GLN A 15 12.77 -28.62 -36.46
N ARG A 16 13.71 -27.73 -36.80
CA ARG A 16 13.48 -26.28 -36.80
C ARG A 16 12.50 -25.88 -37.90
N LEU A 17 11.46 -25.12 -37.57
CA LEU A 17 10.51 -24.59 -38.54
C LEU A 17 11.06 -23.37 -39.28
N ALA A 18 11.09 -23.45 -40.62
CA ALA A 18 11.51 -22.37 -41.52
C ALA A 18 10.37 -21.35 -41.72
N LEU A 19 10.08 -20.56 -40.69
CA LEU A 19 9.04 -19.53 -40.71
C LEU A 19 9.54 -18.27 -41.44
N VAL A 20 9.20 -18.17 -42.73
CA VAL A 20 9.54 -17.03 -43.59
C VAL A 20 9.01 -15.72 -42.99
N GLY A 21 9.83 -14.66 -43.02
CA GLY A 21 9.48 -13.33 -42.49
C GLY A 21 9.48 -13.22 -40.96
N ARG A 22 9.82 -14.29 -40.22
CA ARG A 22 9.86 -14.25 -38.76
C ARG A 22 10.93 -13.30 -38.25
N ASN A 23 10.53 -12.34 -37.43
CA ASN A 23 11.44 -11.39 -36.79
C ASN A 23 12.52 -12.15 -35.97
N PRO A 24 13.83 -11.91 -36.19
CA PRO A 24 14.90 -12.66 -35.53
C PRO A 24 15.02 -12.41 -34.01
N ARG A 25 14.30 -11.43 -33.45
CA ARG A 25 14.17 -11.20 -31.99
C ARG A 25 13.06 -12.03 -31.34
N LEU A 26 12.31 -12.79 -32.12
CA LEU A 26 11.41 -13.84 -31.62
C LEU A 26 12.19 -15.15 -31.50
N PRO A 27 11.81 -16.05 -30.57
CA PRO A 27 12.50 -17.33 -30.44
C PRO A 27 12.40 -18.15 -31.74
N GLY A 28 13.32 -19.10 -31.90
CA GLY A 28 13.10 -20.22 -32.81
C GLY A 28 11.78 -20.95 -32.47
N ILE A 29 11.30 -21.77 -33.40
CA ILE A 29 10.27 -22.76 -33.10
C ILE A 29 10.70 -24.07 -33.76
N TYR A 30 10.49 -25.17 -33.04
CA TYR A 30 10.84 -26.51 -33.47
C TYR A 30 9.58 -27.38 -33.41
N GLU A 31 9.33 -28.14 -34.47
CA GLU A 31 8.36 -29.22 -34.46
C GLU A 31 9.06 -30.48 -33.91
N ALA A 32 8.50 -31.09 -32.87
CA ALA A 32 9.18 -32.16 -32.13
C ALA A 32 8.30 -33.37 -31.97
N PHE A 33 8.79 -34.53 -32.38
CA PHE A 33 8.05 -35.78 -32.42
C PHE A 33 8.38 -36.65 -31.21
N ASN A 34 7.39 -37.35 -30.66
CA ASN A 34 7.51 -38.26 -29.50
C ASN A 34 8.09 -37.59 -28.23
N HIS A 35 7.67 -36.36 -27.91
CA HIS A 35 8.15 -35.60 -26.76
C HIS A 35 7.73 -36.22 -25.40
N PRO A 36 8.60 -36.32 -24.37
CA PRO A 36 8.26 -36.96 -23.09
C PRO A 36 7.14 -36.24 -22.31
N LEU A 37 7.08 -34.90 -22.39
CA LEU A 37 6.08 -34.08 -21.67
C LEU A 37 4.88 -33.64 -22.53
N ARG A 38 4.77 -34.09 -23.79
CA ARG A 38 3.70 -33.66 -24.71
C ARG A 38 3.47 -34.70 -25.80
N LEU A 39 2.24 -34.82 -26.29
CA LEU A 39 2.02 -35.16 -27.70
C LEU A 39 2.54 -34.03 -28.62
N THR A 40 3.88 -33.85 -28.73
CA THR A 40 4.71 -33.24 -29.82
C THR A 40 5.06 -31.70 -29.91
N ARG A 41 6.07 -31.14 -29.18
CA ARG A 41 6.68 -29.80 -29.48
C ARG A 41 7.97 -29.38 -28.71
N HIS A 42 8.54 -28.26 -29.15
CA HIS A 42 9.66 -27.43 -28.62
C HIS A 42 9.57 -25.99 -29.23
N ASP A 43 10.48 -25.02 -29.08
CA ASP A 43 11.40 -24.58 -28.00
C ASP A 43 11.97 -23.19 -28.39
N GLY A 44 12.34 -22.33 -27.42
CA GLY A 44 13.16 -21.13 -27.61
C GLY A 44 12.84 -19.97 -26.63
N ARG A 45 13.86 -19.20 -26.23
CA ARG A 45 13.76 -18.01 -25.35
C ARG A 45 14.18 -16.71 -26.07
N THR A 46 13.47 -15.60 -25.84
CA THR A 46 13.99 -14.23 -26.05
C THR A 46 13.43 -13.25 -25.00
N PHE A 47 14.09 -12.09 -24.85
CA PHE A 47 13.77 -11.06 -23.84
C PHE A 47 13.02 -9.83 -24.39
N PHE A 48 12.46 -9.92 -25.61
CA PHE A 48 11.89 -8.78 -26.34
C PHE A 48 10.38 -8.57 -26.14
N GLU A 49 9.79 -9.04 -25.03
CA GLU A 49 8.33 -9.05 -24.88
C GLU A 49 7.70 -7.65 -24.72
N LYS A 50 8.33 -6.75 -23.94
CA LYS A 50 7.69 -5.49 -23.50
C LYS A 50 7.69 -4.42 -24.60
N GLY A 51 6.51 -4.01 -25.03
CA GLY A 51 6.29 -2.97 -26.05
C GLY A 51 5.75 -3.49 -27.38
N LEU A 52 5.76 -4.82 -27.58
CA LEU A 52 5.09 -5.46 -28.71
C LEU A 52 3.61 -5.09 -28.73
N GLN A 53 3.12 -4.66 -29.89
CA GLN A 53 1.70 -4.40 -30.16
C GLN A 53 1.01 -5.68 -30.64
N VAL A 54 -0.32 -5.74 -30.50
CA VAL A 54 -1.10 -6.85 -31.07
C VAL A 54 -1.08 -6.73 -32.60
N PRO A 55 -0.61 -7.76 -33.35
CA PRO A 55 -0.67 -7.77 -34.80
C PRO A 55 -2.11 -7.61 -35.30
N GLN A 56 -2.30 -6.77 -36.30
CA GLN A 56 -3.54 -6.67 -37.07
C GLN A 56 -3.33 -7.30 -38.45
N GLY A 57 -4.40 -7.78 -39.06
CA GLY A 57 -4.35 -8.37 -40.40
C GLY A 57 -5.03 -9.74 -40.51
N GLN A 58 -5.05 -10.26 -41.72
CA GLN A 58 -5.59 -11.55 -42.11
C GLN A 58 -4.55 -12.68 -41.94
N LEU A 59 -5.00 -13.94 -42.08
CA LEU A 59 -4.17 -15.12 -41.82
C LEU A 59 -2.90 -15.19 -42.68
N ALA A 60 -2.97 -14.68 -43.92
CA ALA A 60 -1.83 -14.62 -44.83
C ALA A 60 -0.77 -13.61 -44.36
N GLU A 61 -1.20 -12.45 -43.84
CA GLU A 61 -0.31 -11.37 -43.38
C GLU A 61 0.41 -11.78 -42.09
N LEU A 62 -0.31 -12.41 -41.14
CA LEU A 62 0.30 -12.96 -39.93
C LEU A 62 1.34 -14.04 -40.23
N LYS A 63 1.11 -14.88 -41.25
CA LYS A 63 2.05 -15.92 -41.70
C LYS A 63 3.22 -15.34 -42.51
N ALA A 64 3.00 -14.27 -43.28
CA ALA A 64 4.06 -13.52 -43.95
C ALA A 64 4.98 -12.78 -42.96
N ALA A 65 4.47 -12.40 -41.77
CA ALA A 65 5.25 -11.92 -40.64
C ALA A 65 5.92 -13.04 -39.81
N GLY A 66 5.89 -14.30 -40.30
CA GLY A 66 6.51 -15.46 -39.66
C GLY A 66 5.98 -15.81 -38.26
N LEU A 67 4.72 -15.43 -37.98
CA LEU A 67 4.02 -15.86 -36.77
C LEU A 67 3.44 -17.26 -36.99
N LEU A 68 3.56 -18.13 -35.99
CA LEU A 68 3.00 -19.48 -36.08
C LEU A 68 1.56 -19.53 -35.54
N GLU A 69 0.66 -20.07 -36.36
CA GLU A 69 -0.70 -20.46 -35.98
C GLU A 69 -0.66 -21.77 -35.17
N LEU A 70 -1.16 -21.76 -33.95
CA LEU A 70 -1.34 -22.94 -33.11
C LEU A 70 -2.73 -23.55 -33.33
N LYS A 71 -2.83 -24.88 -33.37
CA LYS A 71 -4.07 -25.59 -33.72
C LYS A 71 -4.55 -26.52 -32.60
N SER A 72 -5.80 -26.99 -32.69
CA SER A 72 -6.36 -27.95 -31.73
C SER A 72 -5.44 -29.16 -31.52
N GLY A 73 -5.03 -29.41 -30.28
CA GLY A 73 -4.05 -30.45 -29.90
C GLY A 73 -2.62 -29.95 -29.74
N ASP A 74 -2.34 -28.67 -30.03
CA ASP A 74 -1.03 -28.07 -29.79
C ASP A 74 -0.77 -27.70 -28.33
N TYR A 75 0.47 -27.88 -27.90
CA TYR A 75 1.05 -27.26 -26.72
C TYR A 75 2.35 -26.56 -27.10
N LEU A 76 2.63 -25.43 -26.48
CA LEU A 76 3.86 -24.69 -26.56
C LEU A 76 4.72 -25.04 -25.34
N LEU A 77 5.91 -25.57 -25.60
CA LEU A 77 6.93 -25.83 -24.58
C LEU A 77 8.07 -24.82 -24.72
N GLY A 78 8.81 -24.61 -23.64
CA GLY A 78 10.09 -23.90 -23.67
C GLY A 78 11.11 -24.56 -22.76
N ARG A 79 12.35 -24.62 -23.24
CA ARG A 79 13.53 -25.15 -22.57
C ARG A 79 14.40 -23.99 -22.08
N GLU A 80 15.28 -24.31 -21.14
CA GLU A 80 16.35 -23.43 -20.70
C GLU A 80 17.63 -23.85 -21.43
N GLN A 81 18.28 -22.93 -22.17
CA GLN A 81 19.55 -23.23 -22.85
C GLN A 81 20.61 -23.78 -21.87
N ALA A 82 20.64 -23.28 -20.63
CA ALA A 82 21.53 -23.74 -19.57
C ALA A 82 21.18 -25.14 -18.99
N MET A 83 20.01 -25.71 -19.31
CA MET A 83 19.63 -27.08 -18.94
C MET A 83 20.00 -28.14 -20.02
N GLY A 84 20.64 -27.71 -21.11
CA GLY A 84 21.06 -28.58 -22.22
C GLY A 84 19.91 -28.95 -23.16
N THR A 85 20.09 -30.04 -23.92
CA THR A 85 19.12 -30.52 -24.94
C THR A 85 18.16 -31.59 -24.41
N ASP A 86 17.90 -31.62 -23.11
CA ASP A 86 17.14 -32.67 -22.44
C ASP A 86 15.62 -32.34 -22.45
N PRO A 87 14.81 -33.02 -23.29
CA PRO A 87 13.40 -32.71 -23.42
C PRO A 87 12.56 -33.09 -22.19
N SER A 88 13.11 -33.81 -21.21
CA SER A 88 12.43 -34.09 -19.94
C SER A 88 12.39 -32.88 -19.00
N LYS A 89 13.13 -31.81 -19.30
CA LYS A 89 13.23 -30.58 -18.50
C LYS A 89 12.46 -29.39 -19.08
N ASP A 90 11.89 -29.53 -20.27
CA ASP A 90 11.02 -28.53 -20.89
C ASP A 90 9.83 -28.16 -19.98
N GLN A 91 9.34 -26.93 -20.09
CA GLN A 91 8.21 -26.43 -19.31
C GLN A 91 7.05 -26.04 -20.24
N VAL A 92 5.81 -26.37 -19.84
CA VAL A 92 4.62 -26.03 -20.63
C VAL A 92 4.32 -24.54 -20.49
N ILE A 93 4.26 -23.83 -21.62
CA ILE A 93 3.90 -22.40 -21.66
C ILE A 93 2.42 -22.20 -21.99
N ALA A 94 1.86 -23.03 -22.89
CA ALA A 94 0.46 -22.92 -23.33
C ALA A 94 -0.03 -24.22 -24.01
N TRP A 95 -1.34 -24.41 -24.14
CA TRP A 95 -1.94 -25.45 -25.01
C TRP A 95 -3.34 -25.10 -25.50
N VAL A 96 -3.69 -25.66 -26.66
CA VAL A 96 -4.90 -25.39 -27.45
C VAL A 96 -5.76 -26.64 -27.49
N VAL A 97 -6.98 -26.54 -26.96
CA VAL A 97 -7.97 -27.61 -26.92
C VAL A 97 -9.16 -27.17 -27.77
N GLY A 98 -9.26 -27.65 -29.02
CA GLY A 98 -10.39 -27.32 -29.87
C GLY A 98 -11.63 -28.14 -29.51
N ARG A 99 -12.82 -27.63 -29.86
CA ARG A 99 -14.17 -28.16 -29.56
C ARG A 99 -14.45 -29.66 -29.82
N ARG A 100 -13.55 -30.38 -30.50
CA ARG A 100 -13.63 -31.83 -30.76
C ARG A 100 -12.90 -32.68 -29.70
N LEU A 101 -12.14 -32.03 -28.82
CA LEU A 101 -11.38 -32.65 -27.72
C LEU A 101 -12.06 -32.46 -26.35
N VAL A 102 -13.13 -31.67 -26.30
CA VAL A 102 -14.01 -31.47 -25.14
C VAL A 102 -15.32 -32.19 -25.43
N ASP A 103 -16.01 -32.67 -24.38
CA ASP A 103 -17.32 -33.30 -24.52
C ASP A 103 -18.35 -32.34 -25.14
N VAL A 104 -19.16 -32.86 -26.06
CA VAL A 104 -20.13 -32.08 -26.83
C VAL A 104 -21.22 -31.48 -25.94
N SER A 105 -21.60 -32.15 -24.84
CA SER A 105 -22.59 -31.62 -23.90
C SER A 105 -22.09 -30.36 -23.16
N LEU A 106 -20.82 -30.34 -22.75
CA LEU A 106 -20.20 -29.18 -22.10
C LEU A 106 -20.11 -27.98 -23.06
N ILE A 107 -19.70 -28.23 -24.31
CA ILE A 107 -19.69 -27.20 -25.36
C ILE A 107 -21.11 -26.71 -25.67
N SER A 108 -22.11 -27.58 -25.72
CA SER A 108 -23.51 -27.19 -25.90
C SER A 108 -24.05 -26.35 -24.73
N GLY A 109 -23.71 -26.70 -23.48
CA GLY A 109 -24.06 -25.91 -22.30
C GLY A 109 -23.42 -24.52 -22.30
N LEU A 110 -22.13 -24.44 -22.66
CA LEU A 110 -21.42 -23.16 -22.85
C LEU A 110 -22.08 -22.29 -23.92
N ILE A 111 -22.45 -22.87 -25.07
CA ILE A 111 -23.15 -22.15 -26.15
C ILE A 111 -24.52 -21.67 -25.69
N HIS A 112 -25.25 -22.45 -24.88
CA HIS A 112 -26.54 -22.08 -24.33
C HIS A 112 -26.43 -20.87 -23.37
N ALA A 113 -25.57 -20.97 -22.35
CA ALA A 113 -25.36 -19.89 -21.37
C ALA A 113 -24.85 -18.60 -22.02
N ILE A 114 -23.95 -18.69 -23.02
CA ILE A 114 -23.48 -17.50 -23.76
C ILE A 114 -24.60 -16.89 -24.62
N LYS A 115 -25.47 -17.70 -25.24
CA LYS A 115 -26.64 -17.17 -25.97
C LYS A 115 -27.64 -16.47 -25.05
N ALA A 116 -27.93 -17.05 -23.88
CA ALA A 116 -28.77 -16.40 -22.87
C ALA A 116 -28.17 -15.05 -22.45
N ALA A 117 -26.88 -15.02 -22.12
CA ALA A 117 -26.17 -13.80 -21.73
C ALA A 117 -26.10 -12.71 -22.83
N LEU A 118 -26.00 -13.10 -24.10
CA LEU A 118 -26.04 -12.16 -25.22
C LEU A 118 -27.48 -11.68 -25.54
N GLY A 119 -28.51 -12.42 -25.14
CA GLY A 119 -29.90 -12.18 -25.53
C GLY A 119 -30.19 -12.45 -27.01
N ASP A 120 -31.45 -12.28 -27.41
CA ASP A 120 -31.89 -12.42 -28.80
C ASP A 120 -31.18 -11.43 -29.75
N ARG A 121 -31.01 -11.79 -31.02
CA ARG A 121 -30.26 -10.95 -31.97
C ARG A 121 -30.95 -9.62 -32.25
N GLU A 122 -32.27 -9.61 -32.14
CA GLU A 122 -33.18 -8.49 -32.37
C GLU A 122 -33.04 -7.40 -31.30
N THR A 123 -32.51 -7.71 -30.12
CA THR A 123 -32.39 -6.77 -28.98
C THR A 123 -30.95 -6.30 -28.73
N ARG A 124 -29.95 -6.89 -29.39
CA ARG A 124 -28.54 -6.49 -29.29
C ARG A 124 -28.25 -5.21 -30.07
N THR A 125 -27.46 -4.33 -29.47
CA THR A 125 -26.86 -3.16 -30.15
C THR A 125 -25.34 -3.30 -30.18
N PRO A 126 -24.58 -2.48 -30.94
CA PRO A 126 -23.11 -2.54 -30.95
C PRO A 126 -22.45 -2.20 -29.60
N ASP A 127 -23.21 -1.64 -28.66
CA ASP A 127 -22.72 -1.12 -27.38
C ASP A 127 -23.36 -1.81 -26.15
N LYS A 128 -24.38 -2.67 -26.34
CA LYS A 128 -25.09 -3.35 -25.26
C LYS A 128 -25.64 -4.73 -25.66
N VAL A 129 -25.54 -5.71 -24.75
CA VAL A 129 -26.24 -7.00 -24.75
C VAL A 129 -27.01 -7.23 -23.45
N TYR A 130 -27.87 -8.26 -23.40
CA TYR A 130 -28.79 -8.53 -22.27
C TYR A 130 -28.09 -8.62 -20.90
N MET A 131 -27.00 -9.39 -20.78
CA MET A 131 -26.25 -9.55 -19.54
C MET A 131 -25.73 -8.22 -18.96
N GLU A 132 -25.50 -7.19 -19.77
CA GLU A 132 -24.90 -5.93 -19.32
C GLU A 132 -25.89 -5.06 -18.52
N GLU A 133 -27.16 -5.48 -18.40
CA GLU A 133 -28.17 -4.82 -17.57
C GLU A 133 -27.95 -5.07 -16.06
N GLY A 134 -27.70 -3.96 -15.34
CA GLY A 134 -27.32 -4.00 -13.92
C GLY A 134 -25.87 -4.43 -13.67
N ALA A 135 -25.06 -4.60 -14.72
CA ALA A 135 -23.67 -4.99 -14.62
C ALA A 135 -22.76 -3.81 -14.25
N THR A 136 -21.70 -4.08 -13.47
CA THR A 136 -20.59 -3.13 -13.27
C THR A 136 -19.32 -3.70 -13.91
N PRO A 137 -18.72 -3.02 -14.90
CA PRO A 137 -17.55 -3.53 -15.61
C PRO A 137 -16.23 -3.38 -14.84
N VAL A 138 -15.23 -4.13 -15.28
CA VAL A 138 -13.85 -4.12 -14.79
C VAL A 138 -13.10 -2.92 -15.38
N GLY A 139 -12.77 -1.94 -14.54
CA GLY A 139 -11.97 -0.77 -14.93
C GLY A 139 -12.81 0.49 -15.11
N LYS A 140 -12.95 0.97 -16.35
CA LYS A 140 -13.79 2.13 -16.68
C LYS A 140 -15.23 1.67 -16.96
N ALA A 141 -16.20 2.57 -16.76
CA ALA A 141 -17.61 2.33 -17.06
C ALA A 141 -17.91 2.01 -18.54
N THR A 142 -16.98 2.33 -19.45
CA THR A 142 -17.04 2.04 -20.89
C THR A 142 -16.46 0.68 -21.29
N ASN A 143 -15.84 -0.05 -20.35
CA ASN A 143 -15.25 -1.36 -20.63
C ASN A 143 -16.33 -2.45 -20.65
N ARG A 144 -16.16 -3.47 -21.50
CA ARG A 144 -17.08 -4.62 -21.63
C ARG A 144 -16.47 -5.93 -21.14
N SER A 145 -15.82 -5.84 -19.99
CA SER A 145 -15.21 -6.95 -19.24
C SER A 145 -15.87 -7.05 -17.87
N TYR A 146 -16.32 -8.24 -17.46
CA TYR A 146 -17.14 -8.42 -16.26
C TYR A 146 -16.70 -9.65 -15.44
N ASN A 147 -16.45 -9.50 -14.14
CA ASN A 147 -16.19 -10.65 -13.26
C ASN A 147 -17.50 -11.35 -12.90
N VAL A 148 -17.58 -12.67 -13.13
CA VAL A 148 -18.80 -13.49 -12.94
C VAL A 148 -18.70 -14.51 -11.83
N ALA A 149 -17.61 -14.49 -11.04
CA ALA A 149 -17.40 -15.40 -9.90
C ALA A 149 -16.87 -14.64 -8.66
N THR A 150 -15.59 -14.79 -8.32
CA THR A 150 -14.93 -14.07 -7.23
C THR A 150 -14.31 -12.75 -7.68
N VAL A 151 -13.91 -11.90 -6.72
CA VAL A 151 -13.04 -10.73 -6.96
C VAL A 151 -12.01 -10.57 -5.84
N VAL A 152 -10.84 -10.01 -6.20
CA VAL A 152 -9.78 -9.62 -5.27
C VAL A 152 -9.74 -8.08 -5.14
N GLU A 153 -10.18 -7.55 -4.00
CA GLU A 153 -10.04 -6.14 -3.64
C GLU A 153 -8.57 -5.84 -3.25
N ARG A 154 -7.65 -5.78 -4.24
CA ARG A 154 -6.19 -5.65 -4.00
C ARG A 154 -5.77 -4.59 -2.96
N PRO A 155 -6.30 -3.35 -2.94
CA PRO A 155 -5.94 -2.36 -1.92
C PRO A 155 -6.32 -2.73 -0.48
N LYS A 156 -7.11 -3.79 -0.29
CA LYS A 156 -7.53 -4.36 1.00
C LYS A 156 -7.11 -5.83 1.14
N MET A 157 -6.34 -6.37 0.19
CA MET A 157 -5.98 -7.78 0.06
C MET A 157 -7.15 -8.71 0.41
N THR A 158 -8.35 -8.48 -0.14
CA THR A 158 -9.58 -9.18 0.30
C THR A 158 -10.22 -9.97 -0.84
N VAL A 159 -10.62 -11.21 -0.57
CA VAL A 159 -11.40 -12.06 -1.48
C VAL A 159 -12.86 -12.09 -1.05
N ALA A 160 -13.76 -11.88 -2.00
CA ALA A 160 -15.20 -12.05 -1.84
C ALA A 160 -15.85 -12.58 -3.13
N PRO A 161 -17.10 -13.07 -3.09
CA PRO A 161 -17.97 -13.10 -4.26
C PRO A 161 -18.02 -11.74 -4.95
N GLN A 162 -18.16 -11.71 -6.27
CA GLN A 162 -18.32 -10.46 -7.02
C GLN A 162 -19.56 -9.68 -6.56
N ALA A 163 -19.43 -8.36 -6.46
CA ALA A 163 -20.33 -7.53 -5.66
C ALA A 163 -21.79 -7.52 -6.14
N ASN A 164 -22.05 -7.95 -7.38
CA ASN A 164 -23.39 -8.02 -7.95
C ASN A 164 -24.17 -9.27 -7.51
N PHE A 165 -23.51 -10.33 -7.00
CA PHE A 165 -24.20 -11.50 -6.41
C PHE A 165 -24.83 -11.25 -5.04
N LYS A 166 -24.76 -10.02 -4.50
CA LYS A 166 -25.48 -9.65 -3.28
C LYS A 166 -26.96 -9.97 -3.37
N GLU A 167 -27.47 -10.59 -2.31
CA GLU A 167 -28.90 -10.66 -1.98
C GLU A 167 -29.63 -9.31 -2.19
N GLY A 168 -30.84 -9.39 -2.73
CA GLY A 168 -31.62 -8.29 -3.32
C GLY A 168 -32.17 -8.73 -4.69
N GLU A 169 -33.00 -7.89 -5.33
CA GLU A 169 -33.71 -8.21 -6.57
C GLU A 169 -32.86 -8.91 -7.65
N PRO A 170 -33.41 -9.91 -8.38
CA PRO A 170 -32.73 -10.53 -9.50
C PRO A 170 -32.45 -9.48 -10.59
N THR A 171 -31.36 -9.70 -11.34
CA THR A 171 -31.00 -8.88 -12.51
C THR A 171 -30.49 -9.80 -13.62
N PRO A 172 -30.62 -9.40 -14.91
CA PRO A 172 -30.05 -10.15 -16.03
C PRO A 172 -28.58 -10.54 -15.81
N PHE A 173 -27.78 -9.60 -15.28
CA PHE A 173 -26.39 -9.87 -14.93
C PHE A 173 -26.21 -10.96 -13.85
N LYS A 174 -27.02 -10.95 -12.78
CA LYS A 174 -26.93 -11.97 -11.70
C LYS A 174 -27.20 -13.38 -12.23
N GLU A 175 -28.26 -13.52 -13.01
CA GLU A 175 -28.72 -14.80 -13.56
C GLU A 175 -27.68 -15.32 -14.56
N CYS A 176 -27.33 -14.51 -15.55
CA CYS A 176 -26.34 -14.86 -16.58
C CYS A 176 -24.95 -15.15 -15.97
N ALA A 177 -24.51 -14.41 -14.95
CA ALA A 177 -23.20 -14.63 -14.33
C ALA A 177 -23.11 -15.98 -13.60
N ALA A 178 -24.19 -16.42 -12.95
CA ALA A 178 -24.24 -17.71 -12.26
C ALA A 178 -24.18 -18.87 -13.27
N GLU A 179 -24.98 -18.81 -14.34
CA GLU A 179 -24.96 -19.83 -15.40
C GLU A 179 -23.65 -19.85 -16.18
N LEU A 180 -23.11 -18.68 -16.55
CA LEU A 180 -21.82 -18.60 -17.24
C LEU A 180 -20.67 -19.14 -16.39
N CYS A 181 -20.65 -18.92 -15.07
CA CYS A 181 -19.64 -19.55 -14.22
C CYS A 181 -19.74 -21.08 -14.26
N LYS A 182 -20.96 -21.62 -14.15
CA LYS A 182 -21.25 -23.06 -14.21
C LYS A 182 -21.06 -23.68 -15.60
N ALA A 183 -21.04 -22.90 -16.68
CA ALA A 183 -20.81 -23.39 -18.04
C ALA A 183 -19.36 -23.19 -18.52
N ILE A 184 -18.68 -22.14 -18.07
CA ILE A 184 -17.28 -21.84 -18.41
C ILE A 184 -16.32 -22.77 -17.66
N ILE A 185 -16.51 -22.97 -16.35
CA ILE A 185 -15.54 -23.75 -15.56
C ILE A 185 -15.43 -25.21 -16.00
N PRO A 186 -16.51 -25.98 -16.24
CA PRO A 186 -16.37 -27.38 -16.68
C PRO A 186 -15.61 -27.50 -18.00
N VAL A 187 -15.79 -26.56 -18.93
CA VAL A 187 -15.00 -26.50 -20.17
C VAL A 187 -13.55 -26.11 -19.87
N ALA A 188 -13.30 -25.13 -18.98
CA ALA A 188 -11.94 -24.76 -18.56
C ALA A 188 -11.20 -25.91 -17.86
N MET A 189 -11.87 -26.70 -17.02
CA MET A 189 -11.32 -27.89 -16.38
C MET A 189 -11.10 -29.02 -17.38
N ALA A 190 -12.04 -29.30 -18.28
CA ALA A 190 -11.83 -30.26 -19.38
C ALA A 190 -10.64 -29.85 -20.28
N ASN A 191 -10.45 -28.54 -20.52
CA ASN A 191 -9.26 -28.01 -21.19
C ASN A 191 -7.98 -28.21 -20.34
N PHE A 192 -8.09 -28.10 -19.02
CA PHE A 192 -6.96 -28.22 -18.10
C PHE A 192 -6.50 -29.66 -17.88
N GLU A 193 -7.38 -30.66 -17.98
CA GLU A 193 -7.02 -32.08 -17.87
C GLU A 193 -6.13 -32.59 -19.03
N PHE A 194 -5.85 -31.75 -20.02
CA PHE A 194 -4.78 -31.97 -21.01
C PHE A 194 -3.36 -31.62 -20.48
N ALA A 195 -3.22 -30.93 -19.33
CA ALA A 195 -1.94 -30.61 -18.73
C ALA A 195 -1.15 -31.87 -18.30
N PRO A 196 0.20 -31.82 -18.28
CA PRO A 196 1.02 -32.90 -17.73
C PRO A 196 0.65 -33.23 -16.28
N GLN A 197 0.74 -34.52 -15.94
CA GLN A 197 0.33 -35.06 -14.64
C GLN A 197 0.92 -34.26 -13.46
N ALA A 198 2.24 -34.04 -13.43
CA ALA A 198 2.91 -33.29 -12.37
C ALA A 198 2.44 -31.82 -12.22
N ILE A 199 1.95 -31.19 -13.31
CA ILE A 199 1.37 -29.83 -13.24
C ILE A 199 -0.03 -29.89 -12.63
N ARG A 200 -0.84 -30.90 -12.99
CA ARG A 200 -2.14 -31.14 -12.35
C ARG A 200 -1.97 -31.41 -10.85
N ASP A 201 -1.03 -32.29 -10.49
CA ASP A 201 -0.78 -32.68 -9.10
C ASP A 201 -0.30 -31.50 -8.26
N ALA A 202 0.74 -30.76 -8.69
CA ALA A 202 1.23 -29.61 -7.93
C ALA A 202 0.16 -28.52 -7.72
N ILE A 203 -0.72 -28.28 -8.71
CA ILE A 203 -1.82 -27.33 -8.59
C ILE A 203 -2.96 -27.90 -7.72
N ARG A 204 -3.28 -29.19 -7.81
CA ARG A 204 -4.31 -29.86 -7.01
C ARG A 204 -3.93 -29.96 -5.53
N GLU A 205 -2.72 -30.45 -5.25
CA GLU A 205 -2.13 -30.48 -3.91
C GLU A 205 -2.13 -29.09 -3.29
N ARG A 206 -1.66 -28.06 -4.03
CA ARG A 206 -1.70 -26.67 -3.55
C ARG A 206 -3.13 -26.22 -3.27
N SER A 207 -4.08 -26.49 -4.17
CA SER A 207 -5.48 -26.11 -4.00
C SER A 207 -6.12 -26.74 -2.75
N GLU A 208 -5.84 -28.02 -2.50
CA GLU A 208 -6.34 -28.74 -1.32
C GLU A 208 -5.65 -28.32 -0.02
N VAL A 209 -4.32 -28.16 0.01
CA VAL A 209 -3.56 -27.65 1.17
C VAL A 209 -4.03 -26.24 1.57
N LEU A 210 -4.47 -25.43 0.60
CA LEU A 210 -4.98 -24.08 0.81
C LEU A 210 -6.50 -24.01 1.08
N GLY A 211 -7.26 -25.09 0.90
CA GLY A 211 -8.71 -25.09 1.10
C GLY A 211 -9.49 -24.18 0.14
N LEU A 212 -8.99 -23.99 -1.09
CA LEU A 212 -9.54 -23.01 -2.03
C LEU A 212 -10.95 -23.39 -2.56
N PRO A 213 -11.79 -22.40 -2.90
CA PRO A 213 -13.20 -22.63 -3.26
C PRO A 213 -13.34 -23.27 -4.65
N ARG A 214 -14.10 -24.38 -4.72
CA ARG A 214 -14.58 -25.01 -5.96
C ARG A 214 -15.73 -24.18 -6.57
N ILE A 215 -15.39 -23.22 -7.44
CA ILE A 215 -16.38 -22.42 -8.17
C ILE A 215 -16.76 -23.11 -9.48
N GLY A 216 -18.03 -22.99 -9.90
CA GLY A 216 -18.57 -23.48 -11.17
C GLY A 216 -18.68 -25.01 -11.32
N ASP A 217 -17.71 -25.77 -10.84
CA ASP A 217 -17.57 -27.22 -10.97
C ASP A 217 -16.95 -27.81 -9.66
N PRO A 218 -17.46 -28.94 -9.12
CA PRO A 218 -16.89 -29.59 -7.94
C PRO A 218 -15.41 -29.96 -8.07
N GLU A 219 -14.96 -30.34 -9.27
CA GLU A 219 -13.59 -30.77 -9.56
C GLU A 219 -12.64 -29.59 -9.84
N ASN A 220 -13.09 -28.33 -9.70
CA ASN A 220 -12.28 -27.17 -10.04
C ASN A 220 -11.15 -26.88 -9.03
N TYR A 221 -9.97 -27.45 -9.31
CA TYR A 221 -8.74 -27.20 -8.54
C TYR A 221 -7.79 -26.17 -9.19
N ALA A 222 -8.12 -25.57 -10.33
CA ALA A 222 -7.20 -24.70 -11.09
C ALA A 222 -7.63 -23.21 -11.23
N TYR A 223 -8.92 -22.88 -11.18
CA TYR A 223 -9.42 -21.54 -11.54
C TYR A 223 -10.35 -20.93 -10.50
N TYR A 224 -9.88 -19.92 -9.76
CA TYR A 224 -10.65 -19.34 -8.66
C TYR A 224 -11.40 -18.04 -9.02
N THR A 225 -11.14 -17.47 -10.20
CA THR A 225 -11.82 -16.28 -10.74
C THR A 225 -12.22 -16.51 -12.21
N VAL A 226 -13.36 -15.95 -12.62
CA VAL A 226 -13.84 -15.96 -14.01
C VAL A 226 -14.25 -14.55 -14.42
N GLN A 227 -13.77 -14.10 -15.58
CA GLN A 227 -14.11 -12.84 -16.22
C GLN A 227 -14.63 -13.08 -17.64
N CYS A 228 -15.75 -12.46 -18.00
CA CYS A 228 -16.31 -12.51 -19.35
C CYS A 228 -15.94 -11.23 -20.11
N ASN A 229 -15.39 -11.35 -21.30
CA ASN A 229 -15.07 -10.26 -22.22
C ASN A 229 -16.04 -10.29 -23.40
N ILE A 230 -16.78 -9.21 -23.61
CA ILE A 230 -17.81 -9.09 -24.66
C ILE A 230 -17.33 -8.03 -25.66
N SER A 231 -17.13 -8.43 -26.92
CA SER A 231 -16.66 -7.54 -27.98
C SER A 231 -17.57 -7.59 -29.20
N ALA A 232 -18.17 -6.45 -29.54
CA ALA A 232 -18.87 -6.25 -30.80
C ALA A 232 -17.87 -6.14 -31.95
N VAL A 233 -18.30 -6.46 -33.17
CA VAL A 233 -17.54 -6.12 -34.37
C VAL A 233 -17.70 -4.63 -34.64
N LYS A 234 -16.58 -3.90 -34.77
CA LYS A 234 -16.57 -2.48 -35.15
C LYS A 234 -15.51 -2.27 -36.23
N LYS A 235 -15.92 -1.76 -37.40
CA LYS A 235 -15.06 -1.58 -38.58
C LYS A 235 -13.90 -0.62 -38.26
N GLY A 236 -12.66 -1.12 -38.32
CA GLY A 236 -11.45 -0.36 -37.98
C GLY A 236 -11.24 -0.06 -36.49
N GLY A 237 -12.16 -0.44 -35.60
CA GLY A 237 -12.06 -0.19 -34.16
C GLY A 237 -11.09 -1.15 -33.45
N ARG A 238 -10.35 -0.66 -32.46
CA ARG A 238 -9.40 -1.47 -31.68
C ARG A 238 -10.12 -2.18 -30.54
N LEU A 239 -9.75 -3.43 -30.27
CA LEU A 239 -10.34 -4.18 -29.15
C LEU A 239 -10.13 -3.46 -27.79
N SER A 240 -9.03 -2.72 -27.65
CA SER A 240 -8.71 -1.89 -26.49
C SER A 240 -9.69 -0.72 -26.24
N GLU A 241 -10.47 -0.31 -27.24
CA GLU A 241 -11.52 0.71 -27.09
C GLU A 241 -12.78 0.12 -26.42
N GLN A 242 -13.01 -1.19 -26.55
CA GLN A 242 -14.15 -1.90 -25.96
C GLN A 242 -13.82 -2.59 -24.63
N LEU A 243 -12.60 -3.13 -24.48
CA LEU A 243 -12.19 -3.88 -23.28
C LEU A 243 -11.12 -3.14 -22.43
N GLY A 244 -10.79 -1.90 -22.77
CA GLY A 244 -9.70 -1.17 -22.14
C GLY A 244 -8.36 -1.90 -22.27
N THR A 245 -7.58 -1.95 -21.19
CA THR A 245 -6.27 -2.63 -21.15
C THR A 245 -6.35 -4.10 -21.57
N VAL A 246 -7.44 -4.80 -21.23
CA VAL A 246 -7.64 -6.24 -21.53
C VAL A 246 -7.78 -6.49 -23.05
N GLY A 247 -8.18 -5.48 -23.80
CA GLY A 247 -8.23 -5.51 -25.27
C GLY A 247 -6.93 -5.08 -25.96
N GLY A 248 -5.88 -4.77 -25.21
CA GLY A 248 -4.58 -4.34 -25.72
C GLY A 248 -3.49 -5.41 -25.52
N ALA A 249 -2.25 -5.04 -25.86
CA ALA A 249 -1.07 -5.85 -25.51
C ALA A 249 -0.70 -5.60 -24.04
N HIS A 250 -0.67 -6.66 -23.23
CA HIS A 250 -0.44 -6.59 -21.79
C HIS A 250 0.13 -7.91 -21.23
N SER A 251 0.40 -7.95 -19.92
CA SER A 251 0.75 -9.16 -19.18
C SER A 251 0.11 -9.11 -17.81
N ASP A 252 -0.51 -10.21 -17.37
CA ASP A 252 -1.17 -10.29 -16.06
C ASP A 252 -0.14 -10.48 -14.95
N GLY A 253 0.51 -9.39 -14.54
CA GLY A 253 1.55 -9.40 -13.52
C GLY A 253 1.11 -9.89 -12.12
N HIS A 254 -0.19 -10.15 -11.93
CA HIS A 254 -0.84 -10.60 -10.70
C HIS A 254 -1.51 -11.99 -10.82
N ASN A 255 -1.37 -12.70 -11.95
CA ASN A 255 -1.79 -14.11 -12.00
C ASN A 255 -0.71 -14.97 -11.33
N SER A 256 -1.09 -16.07 -10.70
CA SER A 256 -0.13 -16.96 -10.04
C SER A 256 0.84 -17.56 -11.08
N PRO A 257 2.16 -17.33 -10.98
CA PRO A 257 3.12 -17.74 -12.02
C PRO A 257 3.31 -19.26 -12.12
N GLY A 258 2.82 -20.04 -11.16
CA GLY A 258 2.75 -21.51 -11.26
C GLY A 258 1.43 -22.03 -11.86
N HIS A 259 0.48 -21.16 -12.21
CA HIS A 259 -0.80 -21.53 -12.82
C HIS A 259 -0.90 -21.03 -14.27
N PHE A 260 -1.99 -21.40 -14.96
CA PHE A 260 -2.30 -20.96 -16.32
C PHE A 260 -3.62 -20.18 -16.31
N THR A 261 -3.74 -19.22 -17.22
CA THR A 261 -5.04 -18.62 -17.61
C THR A 261 -5.68 -19.53 -18.66
N ASN A 262 -6.95 -19.88 -18.50
CA ASN A 262 -7.77 -20.46 -19.57
C ASN A 262 -8.60 -19.38 -20.25
N MET A 263 -8.74 -19.48 -21.56
CA MET A 263 -9.72 -18.73 -22.35
C MET A 263 -10.59 -19.71 -23.12
N VAL A 264 -11.92 -19.58 -23.01
CA VAL A 264 -12.90 -20.21 -23.90
C VAL A 264 -13.55 -19.16 -24.80
N THR A 265 -13.68 -19.43 -26.10
CA THR A 265 -14.28 -18.47 -27.05
C THR A 265 -15.54 -18.96 -27.74
N TYR A 266 -16.48 -18.04 -27.95
CA TYR A 266 -17.67 -18.22 -28.77
C TYR A 266 -17.99 -16.95 -29.55
N CYS A 267 -18.30 -17.11 -30.83
CA CYS A 267 -18.64 -16.02 -31.74
C CYS A 267 -20.02 -16.26 -32.36
N ASP A 268 -20.92 -15.28 -32.25
CA ASP A 268 -22.17 -15.21 -33.01
C ASP A 268 -21.99 -14.20 -34.13
N LEU A 269 -21.48 -14.65 -35.27
CA LEU A 269 -21.06 -13.82 -36.40
C LEU A 269 -21.68 -14.31 -37.72
N PRO A 270 -21.80 -13.45 -38.75
CA PRO A 270 -22.03 -13.88 -40.13
C PRO A 270 -20.98 -14.87 -40.61
N SER A 271 -21.36 -15.81 -41.49
CA SER A 271 -20.52 -16.96 -41.88
C SER A 271 -19.23 -16.61 -42.64
N ASN A 272 -19.11 -15.38 -43.14
CA ASN A 272 -17.94 -14.85 -43.84
C ASN A 272 -17.14 -13.84 -43.00
N TRP A 273 -17.41 -13.72 -41.70
CA TRP A 273 -16.69 -12.83 -40.78
C TRP A 273 -15.72 -13.64 -39.91
N HIS A 274 -14.59 -13.03 -39.54
CA HIS A 274 -13.52 -13.73 -38.83
C HIS A 274 -13.60 -13.47 -37.31
N PRO A 275 -13.44 -14.50 -36.45
CA PRO A 275 -13.50 -14.34 -34.99
C PRO A 275 -12.33 -13.54 -34.39
N GLY A 276 -11.29 -13.28 -35.18
CA GLY A 276 -10.03 -12.67 -34.72
C GLY A 276 -9.06 -13.68 -34.14
N TYR A 277 -7.96 -13.19 -33.59
CA TYR A 277 -6.85 -14.00 -33.07
C TYR A 277 -6.45 -13.58 -31.67
N PHE A 278 -5.85 -14.51 -30.93
CA PHE A 278 -5.15 -14.26 -29.67
C PHE A 278 -3.67 -14.61 -29.82
N HIS A 279 -2.77 -13.76 -29.31
CA HIS A 279 -1.34 -13.85 -29.55
C HIS A 279 -0.56 -13.97 -28.23
N LEU A 280 0.45 -14.84 -28.19
CA LEU A 280 1.53 -14.77 -27.21
C LEU A 280 2.70 -14.04 -27.88
N LEU A 281 2.75 -12.73 -27.65
CA LEU A 281 3.47 -11.77 -28.50
C LEU A 281 4.99 -12.02 -28.45
N GLY A 282 5.55 -12.21 -27.26
CA GLY A 282 6.97 -12.51 -27.06
C GLY A 282 7.45 -13.82 -27.71
N LEU A 283 6.52 -14.72 -28.05
CA LEU A 283 6.81 -16.03 -28.64
C LEU A 283 6.52 -16.07 -30.14
N GLY A 284 5.90 -15.02 -30.70
CA GLY A 284 5.57 -14.96 -32.13
C GLY A 284 4.60 -16.06 -32.55
N VAL A 285 3.59 -16.34 -31.73
CA VAL A 285 2.57 -17.36 -31.97
C VAL A 285 1.17 -16.82 -31.71
N PHE A 286 0.17 -17.39 -32.38
CA PHE A 286 -1.23 -17.01 -32.24
C PHE A 286 -2.20 -18.19 -32.43
N VAL A 287 -3.45 -18.01 -32.04
CA VAL A 287 -4.54 -18.97 -32.24
C VAL A 287 -5.79 -18.26 -32.77
N SER A 288 -6.53 -18.90 -33.68
CA SER A 288 -7.82 -18.40 -34.18
C SER A 288 -8.93 -18.63 -33.17
N LEU A 289 -9.76 -17.61 -32.90
CA LEU A 289 -10.71 -17.60 -31.78
C LEU A 289 -12.05 -18.28 -32.09
N GLU A 290 -11.98 -19.49 -32.64
CA GLU A 290 -13.12 -20.29 -33.09
C GLU A 290 -14.09 -20.68 -31.96
N ASN A 291 -15.31 -21.06 -32.33
CA ASN A 291 -16.38 -21.42 -31.40
C ASN A 291 -16.08 -22.73 -30.67
N GLY A 292 -15.94 -22.68 -29.35
CA GLY A 292 -15.56 -23.81 -28.52
C GLY A 292 -14.05 -24.09 -28.53
N LEU A 293 -13.21 -23.12 -28.92
CA LEU A 293 -11.78 -23.16 -28.64
C LEU A 293 -11.54 -22.93 -27.15
N GLY A 294 -10.78 -23.82 -26.51
CA GLY A 294 -10.08 -23.59 -25.26
C GLY A 294 -8.60 -23.28 -25.49
N PHE A 295 -8.07 -22.27 -24.82
CA PHE A 295 -6.63 -21.94 -24.83
C PHE A 295 -6.12 -21.71 -23.41
N ASN A 296 -5.21 -22.57 -22.96
CA ASN A 296 -4.48 -22.43 -21.70
C ASN A 296 -3.14 -21.75 -21.99
N PHE A 297 -2.76 -20.74 -21.20
CA PHE A 297 -1.48 -20.02 -21.39
C PHE A 297 -0.97 -19.37 -20.11
N GLN A 298 0.34 -19.11 -20.07
CA GLN A 298 0.99 -18.32 -19.03
C GLN A 298 0.61 -16.83 -19.14
N GLY A 299 -0.40 -16.39 -18.39
CA GLY A 299 -0.91 -15.01 -18.40
C GLY A 299 0.11 -13.93 -18.02
N ASN A 300 1.15 -14.31 -17.27
CA ASN A 300 2.25 -13.44 -16.85
C ASN A 300 3.21 -13.07 -18.00
N ARG A 301 3.08 -13.69 -19.18
CA ARG A 301 3.76 -13.30 -20.43
C ARG A 301 3.00 -12.22 -21.20
N TRP A 302 3.71 -11.51 -22.08
CA TRP A 302 3.12 -10.46 -22.90
C TRP A 302 2.24 -11.05 -24.02
N HIS A 303 0.95 -10.71 -24.00
CA HIS A 303 -0.11 -11.29 -24.81
C HIS A 303 -1.17 -10.24 -25.20
N GLY A 304 -2.10 -10.61 -26.07
CA GLY A 304 -3.26 -9.77 -26.44
C GLY A 304 -4.06 -10.34 -27.60
N ALA A 305 -5.22 -9.76 -27.89
CA ALA A 305 -6.14 -10.25 -28.93
C ALA A 305 -6.54 -9.15 -29.93
N SER A 306 -6.73 -9.53 -31.19
CA SER A 306 -7.37 -8.66 -32.19
C SER A 306 -8.89 -8.63 -31.96
N GLY A 307 -9.59 -7.65 -32.52
CA GLY A 307 -11.06 -7.72 -32.59
C GLY A 307 -11.55 -8.86 -33.48
N PRO A 308 -12.82 -9.29 -33.38
CA PRO A 308 -13.49 -9.96 -34.48
C PRO A 308 -13.64 -8.96 -35.65
N PHE A 309 -13.44 -9.41 -36.89
CA PHE A 309 -13.40 -8.50 -38.05
C PHE A 309 -14.26 -8.98 -39.22
N ALA A 310 -14.94 -8.01 -39.85
CA ALA A 310 -15.75 -8.19 -41.03
C ALA A 310 -14.94 -7.94 -42.32
N PRO A 311 -15.31 -8.52 -43.48
CA PRO A 311 -14.80 -8.12 -44.78
C PRO A 311 -15.01 -6.62 -45.06
N GLU A 312 -14.14 -6.00 -45.86
CA GLU A 312 -14.21 -4.56 -46.16
C GLU A 312 -15.52 -4.14 -46.82
N SER A 313 -16.13 -5.02 -47.61
CA SER A 313 -17.43 -4.83 -48.28
C SER A 313 -18.64 -5.11 -47.39
N ALA A 314 -18.46 -5.45 -46.10
CA ALA A 314 -19.55 -5.76 -45.21
C ALA A 314 -20.28 -4.50 -44.71
N VAL A 315 -21.60 -4.64 -44.56
CA VAL A 315 -22.49 -3.74 -43.82
C VAL A 315 -22.39 -4.08 -42.33
N ASP A 316 -22.49 -3.09 -41.43
CA ASP A 316 -22.46 -3.34 -39.99
C ASP A 316 -23.67 -4.18 -39.52
N VAL A 317 -23.42 -5.10 -38.59
CA VAL A 317 -24.40 -6.07 -38.09
C VAL A 317 -24.51 -5.94 -36.57
N PRO A 318 -25.54 -5.25 -36.02
CA PRO A 318 -25.63 -4.94 -34.59
C PRO A 318 -25.57 -6.13 -33.62
N TRP A 319 -25.98 -7.32 -34.07
CA TRP A 319 -25.96 -8.54 -33.26
C TRP A 319 -24.66 -9.33 -33.31
N ALA A 320 -23.69 -8.92 -34.13
CA ALA A 320 -22.46 -9.67 -34.38
C ALA A 320 -21.43 -9.50 -33.25
N TYR A 321 -21.21 -10.58 -32.51
CA TYR A 321 -20.46 -10.57 -31.25
C TYR A 321 -19.44 -11.70 -31.13
N ARG A 322 -18.33 -11.40 -30.46
CA ARG A 322 -17.47 -12.40 -29.83
C ARG A 322 -17.54 -12.26 -28.31
N PHE A 323 -17.70 -13.41 -27.66
CA PHE A 323 -17.58 -13.62 -26.23
C PHE A 323 -16.31 -14.42 -25.93
N ALA A 324 -15.57 -14.04 -24.89
CA ALA A 324 -14.47 -14.83 -24.36
C ALA A 324 -14.60 -14.96 -22.83
N GLY A 325 -14.72 -16.19 -22.33
CA GLY A 325 -14.66 -16.50 -20.91
C GLY A 325 -13.20 -16.73 -20.48
N ILE A 326 -12.70 -15.94 -19.55
CA ILE A 326 -11.32 -15.98 -19.06
C ILE A 326 -11.34 -16.50 -17.62
N SER A 327 -10.80 -17.70 -17.40
CA SER A 327 -10.69 -18.33 -16.08
C SER A 327 -9.24 -18.27 -15.61
N TYR A 328 -9.00 -17.70 -14.43
CA TYR A 328 -7.64 -17.49 -13.92
C TYR A 328 -7.58 -17.56 -12.39
N PRO A 329 -6.41 -17.89 -11.81
CA PRO A 329 -6.17 -17.83 -10.37
C PRO A 329 -5.26 -16.64 -10.01
N PRO A 330 -5.78 -15.64 -9.26
CA PRO A 330 -4.97 -14.53 -8.75
C PRO A 330 -3.84 -15.00 -7.83
N GLU A 331 -2.66 -14.39 -7.97
CA GLU A 331 -1.49 -14.68 -7.15
C GLU A 331 -1.76 -14.44 -5.66
N GLU A 332 -2.55 -13.42 -5.33
CA GLU A 332 -2.90 -13.10 -3.94
C GLU A 332 -3.72 -14.22 -3.25
N MET A 333 -4.50 -15.00 -4.02
CA MET A 333 -5.26 -16.15 -3.52
C MET A 333 -4.37 -17.39 -3.31
N VAL A 334 -3.53 -17.72 -4.29
CA VAL A 334 -2.63 -18.88 -4.25
C VAL A 334 -1.45 -18.65 -3.27
N GLY A 335 -1.10 -17.40 -3.01
CA GLY A 335 -0.09 -17.03 -2.01
C GLY A 335 -0.56 -17.16 -0.56
N GLN A 336 -1.88 -17.13 -0.29
CA GLN A 336 -2.49 -16.87 1.03
C GLN A 336 -2.27 -15.45 1.60
N ASP A 337 -1.91 -14.45 0.81
CA ASP A 337 -1.71 -13.07 1.33
C ASP A 337 -3.02 -12.28 1.40
N CYS A 338 -4.16 -12.94 1.17
CA CYS A 338 -5.49 -12.35 1.14
C CYS A 338 -6.39 -12.77 2.33
N ARG A 339 -7.40 -11.93 2.62
CA ARG A 339 -8.42 -12.13 3.66
C ARG A 339 -9.74 -12.54 3.02
N TYR A 340 -10.30 -13.70 3.39
CA TYR A 340 -11.60 -14.17 2.89
C TYR A 340 -12.72 -13.59 3.73
N ARG A 341 -13.70 -12.93 3.10
CA ARG A 341 -14.85 -12.33 3.81
C ARG A 341 -15.97 -13.36 4.02
N ILE A 342 -15.87 -14.15 5.10
CA ILE A 342 -16.77 -15.27 5.39
C ILE A 342 -18.23 -14.83 5.54
N ALA A 343 -18.55 -14.03 6.56
CA ALA A 343 -19.92 -13.77 7.01
C ALA A 343 -20.10 -12.32 7.49
N ALA A 344 -21.29 -11.96 7.98
CA ALA A 344 -21.51 -10.70 8.69
C ALA A 344 -20.98 -10.79 10.14
N SER A 345 -20.74 -9.65 10.78
CA SER A 345 -20.45 -9.55 12.22
C SER A 345 -21.58 -8.79 12.92
N ALA A 346 -21.92 -9.18 14.15
CA ALA A 346 -23.10 -8.71 14.87
C ALA A 346 -22.90 -7.41 15.69
N GLY A 347 -21.87 -6.62 15.38
CA GLY A 347 -21.62 -5.32 16.01
C GLY A 347 -22.42 -4.18 15.37
N GLU A 348 -22.52 -3.03 16.04
CA GLU A 348 -23.08 -1.81 15.48
C GLU A 348 -22.13 -1.19 14.45
N GLY A 349 -22.15 -1.77 13.26
CA GLY A 349 -21.42 -1.33 12.08
C GLY A 349 -21.82 -2.21 10.90
N LYS A 350 -21.64 -1.71 9.68
CA LYS A 350 -21.69 -2.55 8.48
C LYS A 350 -20.41 -3.39 8.55
N GLU A 351 -20.47 -4.62 9.06
CA GLU A 351 -19.29 -5.39 9.51
C GLU A 351 -19.30 -6.84 9.00
N GLY A 352 -18.12 -7.45 8.88
CA GLY A 352 -17.97 -8.80 8.33
C GLY A 352 -16.89 -9.61 9.03
N LEU A 353 -17.20 -10.88 9.28
CA LEU A 353 -16.26 -11.88 9.75
C LEU A 353 -15.29 -12.23 8.61
N HIS A 354 -13.99 -12.09 8.87
CA HIS A 354 -12.92 -12.35 7.90
C HIS A 354 -12.03 -13.51 8.39
N LEU A 355 -11.76 -14.49 7.53
CA LEU A 355 -10.57 -15.34 7.66
C LEU A 355 -9.38 -14.54 7.12
N THR A 356 -8.24 -14.61 7.78
CA THR A 356 -7.05 -13.84 7.38
C THR A 356 -5.86 -14.74 7.07
N PRO A 357 -4.79 -14.23 6.43
CA PRO A 357 -3.54 -14.96 6.25
C PRO A 357 -3.03 -15.58 7.56
N GLU A 358 -3.20 -14.88 8.67
CA GLU A 358 -2.79 -15.30 10.01
C GLU A 358 -3.68 -16.44 10.58
N MET A 359 -4.92 -16.57 10.12
CA MET A 359 -5.79 -17.72 10.46
C MET A 359 -5.53 -18.95 9.57
N MET A 360 -5.11 -18.73 8.32
CA MET A 360 -4.84 -19.79 7.32
C MET A 360 -3.38 -20.31 7.34
N ARG A 361 -2.45 -19.56 7.95
CA ARG A 361 -1.03 -19.93 8.10
C ARG A 361 -0.75 -20.38 9.54
N LEU A 362 0.26 -21.23 9.73
CA LEU A 362 0.60 -21.80 11.05
C LEU A 362 1.40 -20.86 11.98
N GLN A 363 1.77 -19.66 11.54
CA GLN A 363 2.92 -18.91 12.08
C GLN A 363 2.63 -17.49 12.62
N TYR A 364 1.39 -17.01 12.64
CA TYR A 364 1.08 -15.62 13.00
C TYR A 364 -0.23 -15.46 13.79
N THR A 365 -0.29 -14.47 14.67
CA THR A 365 -1.49 -14.06 15.44
C THR A 365 -1.54 -12.53 15.59
N THR A 366 -2.72 -12.00 15.95
CA THR A 366 -3.03 -10.58 16.28
C THR A 366 -2.77 -9.53 15.18
N ASP A 367 -3.81 -9.09 14.47
CA ASP A 367 -4.66 -7.95 14.89
C ASP A 367 -5.78 -7.68 13.85
N MET A 368 -7.01 -7.37 14.30
CA MET A 368 -8.13 -7.00 13.42
C MET A 368 -9.30 -6.29 14.13
N GLN A 369 -9.80 -5.21 13.50
CA GLN A 369 -11.12 -4.64 13.75
C GLN A 369 -11.72 -3.98 12.50
N ARG A 370 -13.04 -4.11 12.36
CA ARG A 370 -13.99 -3.26 11.60
C ARG A 370 -14.15 -3.42 10.08
N GLY A 371 -15.24 -2.84 9.57
CA GLY A 371 -16.17 -3.54 8.68
C GLY A 371 -16.29 -3.23 7.17
N THR A 372 -17.42 -3.67 6.60
CA THR A 372 -17.71 -3.87 5.18
C THR A 372 -19.19 -3.64 4.79
N ASN A 373 -19.39 -3.06 3.60
CA ASN A 373 -20.67 -2.95 2.88
C ASN A 373 -20.66 -3.81 1.58
N ARG A 374 -19.99 -4.96 1.60
CA ARG A 374 -19.65 -5.81 0.43
C ARG A 374 -20.28 -7.20 0.53
N ALA A 375 -20.09 -8.02 -0.49
CA ALA A 375 -20.58 -9.40 -0.54
C ALA A 375 -19.84 -10.33 0.44
N LEU A 376 -20.49 -11.44 0.83
CA LEU A 376 -20.06 -12.38 1.87
C LEU A 376 -20.11 -13.82 1.35
N TRP A 377 -19.12 -14.66 1.67
CA TRP A 377 -19.11 -16.06 1.21
C TRP A 377 -20.30 -16.89 1.73
N VAL A 378 -20.69 -16.75 3.00
CA VAL A 378 -21.81 -17.47 3.66
C VAL A 378 -23.21 -17.10 3.14
N ARG A 379 -23.31 -16.14 2.21
CA ARG A 379 -24.61 -15.68 1.68
C ARG A 379 -24.61 -15.56 0.15
N ASP A 380 -23.58 -14.95 -0.41
CA ASP A 380 -23.55 -14.49 -1.80
C ASP A 380 -22.75 -15.45 -2.72
N ALA A 381 -22.26 -16.59 -2.22
CA ALA A 381 -21.44 -17.54 -3.02
C ALA A 381 -22.22 -18.72 -3.63
N LEU A 382 -23.35 -19.11 -3.04
CA LEU A 382 -24.17 -20.24 -3.51
C LEU A 382 -24.63 -20.16 -4.99
N PRO A 383 -24.85 -18.99 -5.62
CA PRO A 383 -25.25 -18.93 -7.03
C PRO A 383 -24.26 -19.61 -8.00
N PHE A 384 -22.96 -19.58 -7.69
CA PHE A 384 -21.87 -20.03 -8.57
C PHE A 384 -21.04 -21.19 -7.98
N MET A 385 -21.56 -21.89 -6.98
CA MET A 385 -21.02 -23.16 -6.47
C MET A 385 -22.16 -24.20 -6.45
N ASP A 386 -21.85 -25.49 -6.50
CA ASP A 386 -22.82 -26.51 -6.11
C ASP A 386 -22.94 -26.59 -4.57
N ARG A 387 -23.98 -27.28 -4.08
CA ARG A 387 -24.25 -27.34 -2.63
C ARG A 387 -23.21 -28.11 -1.82
N GLN A 388 -22.59 -29.15 -2.39
CA GLN A 388 -21.57 -29.94 -1.70
C GLN A 388 -20.28 -29.14 -1.61
N SER A 389 -19.79 -28.55 -2.71
CA SER A 389 -18.64 -27.65 -2.73
C SER A 389 -18.81 -26.44 -1.80
N TYR A 390 -19.99 -25.82 -1.83
CA TYR A 390 -20.32 -24.69 -0.96
C TYR A 390 -20.23 -25.08 0.52
N VAL A 391 -20.84 -26.19 0.91
CA VAL A 391 -20.82 -26.67 2.31
C VAL A 391 -19.43 -27.16 2.72
N ASN A 392 -18.68 -27.83 1.84
CA ASN A 392 -17.29 -28.21 2.07
C ASN A 392 -16.41 -26.98 2.31
N PHE A 393 -16.52 -25.94 1.47
CA PHE A 393 -15.76 -24.70 1.63
C PHE A 393 -16.13 -23.97 2.94
N LEU A 394 -17.43 -23.84 3.24
CA LEU A 394 -17.85 -23.27 4.52
C LEU A 394 -17.36 -24.10 5.72
N ALA A 395 -17.34 -25.43 5.62
CA ALA A 395 -16.82 -26.29 6.67
C ALA A 395 -15.33 -26.07 6.90
N ARG A 396 -14.51 -25.98 5.83
CA ARG A 396 -13.07 -25.70 5.90
C ARG A 396 -12.78 -24.32 6.52
N MET A 397 -13.47 -23.27 6.05
CA MET A 397 -13.36 -21.91 6.62
C MET A 397 -13.81 -21.85 8.09
N THR A 398 -14.84 -22.62 8.47
CA THR A 398 -15.32 -22.68 9.86
C THR A 398 -14.37 -23.49 10.75
N TYR A 399 -13.79 -24.57 10.21
CA TYR A 399 -12.77 -25.39 10.87
C TYR A 399 -11.55 -24.54 11.23
N ASP A 400 -10.96 -23.83 10.26
CA ASP A 400 -9.77 -23.01 10.49
C ASP A 400 -10.03 -21.88 11.49
N PHE A 401 -11.23 -21.28 11.50
CA PHE A 401 -11.60 -20.30 12.51
C PHE A 401 -11.67 -20.90 13.93
N HIS A 402 -12.26 -22.08 14.10
CA HIS A 402 -12.30 -22.76 15.40
C HIS A 402 -10.90 -23.24 15.84
N ARG A 403 -10.13 -23.84 14.93
CA ARG A 403 -8.73 -24.23 15.13
C ARG A 403 -7.87 -23.04 15.57
N TYR A 404 -8.00 -21.87 14.93
CA TYR A 404 -7.28 -20.66 15.31
C TYR A 404 -7.63 -20.19 16.74
N ILE A 405 -8.88 -20.37 17.18
CA ILE A 405 -9.29 -20.11 18.58
C ILE A 405 -8.71 -21.17 19.54
N LEU A 406 -8.77 -22.46 19.18
CA LEU A 406 -8.29 -23.55 20.03
C LEU A 406 -6.76 -23.53 20.20
N ASN A 407 -6.01 -23.15 19.17
CA ASN A 407 -4.55 -22.96 19.22
C ASN A 407 -4.12 -21.74 20.07
N GLN A 408 -5.04 -20.95 20.62
CA GLN A 408 -4.75 -19.92 21.64
C GLN A 408 -4.93 -20.43 23.08
N ALA A 409 -5.37 -21.68 23.27
CA ALA A 409 -5.37 -22.32 24.58
C ALA A 409 -3.94 -22.75 24.99
N PRO A 410 -3.61 -22.78 26.29
CA PRO A 410 -2.33 -23.30 26.77
C PRO A 410 -2.14 -24.78 26.40
N GLU A 411 -0.92 -25.17 26.02
CA GLU A 411 -0.59 -26.53 25.56
C GLU A 411 -0.88 -27.59 26.65
N GLU A 412 -0.78 -27.22 27.93
CA GLU A 412 -1.04 -28.08 29.09
C GLU A 412 -2.51 -28.51 29.24
N VAL A 413 -3.43 -27.87 28.50
CA VAL A 413 -4.85 -28.27 28.46
C VAL A 413 -5.05 -29.51 27.57
N GLY A 414 -4.12 -29.80 26.65
CA GLY A 414 -4.17 -30.98 25.78
C GLY A 414 -5.41 -31.04 24.89
N LEU A 415 -5.89 -29.88 24.40
CA LEU A 415 -7.07 -29.82 23.53
C LEU A 415 -6.80 -30.55 22.21
N ASP A 416 -7.64 -31.53 21.92
CA ASP A 416 -7.73 -32.20 20.63
C ASP A 416 -8.93 -31.66 19.84
N PHE A 417 -8.83 -31.60 18.51
CA PHE A 417 -9.90 -31.15 17.63
C PHE A 417 -10.04 -32.17 16.50
N ASP A 418 -11.01 -33.07 16.68
CA ASP A 418 -11.25 -34.22 15.83
C ASP A 418 -11.83 -33.78 14.46
N ASN A 419 -10.99 -33.86 13.42
CA ASN A 419 -11.35 -33.53 12.04
C ASN A 419 -12.48 -34.43 11.53
N ASP A 420 -12.36 -35.74 11.76
CA ASP A 420 -13.26 -36.77 11.25
C ASP A 420 -14.65 -36.67 11.90
N ALA A 421 -14.71 -36.20 13.15
CA ALA A 421 -15.95 -35.83 13.81
C ALA A 421 -16.49 -34.46 13.35
N PHE A 422 -15.63 -33.45 13.13
CA PHE A 422 -16.07 -32.07 12.88
C PHE A 422 -16.82 -31.90 11.56
N PHE A 423 -16.24 -32.32 10.42
CA PHE A 423 -16.87 -32.10 9.11
C PHE A 423 -18.28 -32.72 9.01
N PRO A 424 -18.51 -33.98 9.45
CA PRO A 424 -19.84 -34.59 9.42
C PRO A 424 -20.92 -33.96 10.33
N LEU A 425 -20.60 -33.00 11.20
CA LEU A 425 -21.61 -32.21 11.94
C LEU A 425 -22.42 -31.31 10.99
N LEU A 426 -21.74 -30.72 10.00
CA LEU A 426 -22.34 -29.83 9.02
C LEU A 426 -23.12 -30.67 8.00
N SER A 427 -24.44 -30.71 8.15
CA SER A 427 -25.33 -31.55 7.35
C SER A 427 -26.46 -30.75 6.70
N PHE A 428 -26.59 -30.89 5.38
CA PHE A 428 -27.41 -30.06 4.52
C PHE A 428 -28.38 -30.88 3.67
N THR A 429 -29.27 -30.22 2.94
CA THR A 429 -30.22 -30.89 2.03
C THR A 429 -29.76 -30.69 0.59
N LYS A 430 -29.47 -31.81 -0.09
CA LYS A 430 -29.09 -31.88 -1.51
C LYS A 430 -30.30 -31.55 -2.40
N GLU A 431 -30.07 -31.48 -3.71
CA GLU A 431 -31.09 -31.03 -4.68
C GLU A 431 -32.15 -32.11 -4.97
N ASP A 432 -31.79 -33.38 -4.78
CA ASP A 432 -32.68 -34.53 -4.74
C ASP A 432 -33.51 -34.65 -3.43
N GLY A 433 -33.35 -33.69 -2.49
CA GLY A 433 -33.98 -33.72 -1.17
C GLY A 433 -33.29 -34.64 -0.15
N SER A 434 -32.22 -35.35 -0.52
CA SER A 434 -31.45 -36.19 0.40
C SER A 434 -30.60 -35.37 1.38
N ARG A 435 -30.11 -36.00 2.45
CA ARG A 435 -29.26 -35.34 3.45
C ARG A 435 -27.78 -35.57 3.16
N GLY A 436 -27.10 -34.53 2.69
CA GLY A 436 -25.64 -34.48 2.57
C GLY A 436 -24.95 -34.10 3.88
N ARG A 437 -23.63 -34.27 3.93
CA ARG A 437 -22.73 -33.80 4.99
C ARG A 437 -21.51 -33.15 4.35
N ALA A 438 -20.82 -32.25 5.06
CA ALA A 438 -19.49 -31.82 4.62
C ALA A 438 -18.52 -33.01 4.66
N GLU A 439 -17.67 -33.10 3.66
CA GLU A 439 -16.66 -34.14 3.53
C GLU A 439 -15.44 -33.81 4.40
N VAL A 440 -14.76 -34.84 4.91
CA VAL A 440 -13.54 -34.67 5.70
C VAL A 440 -12.46 -34.09 4.80
N TRP A 441 -11.87 -32.96 5.22
CA TRP A 441 -10.75 -32.36 4.50
C TRP A 441 -9.45 -33.08 4.89
N GLU A 442 -8.97 -33.98 4.03
CA GLU A 442 -7.77 -34.81 4.28
C GLU A 442 -6.50 -33.98 4.58
N HIS A 443 -6.41 -32.74 4.09
CA HIS A 443 -5.29 -31.84 4.38
C HIS A 443 -5.55 -30.86 5.54
N ALA A 444 -6.63 -31.03 6.31
CA ALA A 444 -6.97 -30.16 7.44
C ALA A 444 -5.85 -30.14 8.52
N PRO A 445 -5.19 -28.98 8.75
CA PRO A 445 -4.08 -28.90 9.69
C PRO A 445 -4.56 -29.14 11.13
N PRO A 446 -3.95 -30.04 11.92
CA PRO A 446 -4.44 -30.40 13.25
C PRO A 446 -4.29 -29.27 14.29
N VAL A 447 -4.91 -29.49 15.46
CA VAL A 447 -4.67 -28.74 16.70
C VAL A 447 -3.56 -29.44 17.52
N GLY A 448 -2.70 -28.66 18.17
CA GLY A 448 -1.60 -29.16 19.01
C GLY A 448 -0.28 -29.44 18.26
N ARG A 449 0.85 -29.03 18.88
CA ARG A 449 2.19 -29.06 18.26
C ARG A 449 2.69 -30.43 17.83
N GLU A 450 2.57 -31.46 18.68
CA GLU A 450 3.18 -32.76 18.38
C GLU A 450 2.54 -33.46 17.17
N ARG A 451 1.21 -33.34 17.01
CA ARG A 451 0.53 -33.83 15.81
C ARG A 451 0.79 -32.95 14.58
N ALA A 452 0.97 -31.64 14.78
CA ALA A 452 1.34 -30.74 13.69
C ALA A 452 2.62 -31.20 12.99
N LEU A 453 3.69 -31.54 13.74
CA LEU A 453 4.98 -31.99 13.16
C LEU A 453 4.86 -33.19 12.21
N ALA A 454 3.98 -34.16 12.50
CA ALA A 454 3.77 -35.32 11.63
C ALA A 454 2.95 -34.96 10.38
N PHE A 455 1.94 -34.10 10.52
CA PHE A 455 1.04 -33.67 9.43
C PHE A 455 1.67 -32.59 8.53
N GLU A 456 2.59 -31.81 9.11
CA GLU A 456 3.47 -30.88 8.42
C GLU A 456 4.32 -31.58 7.37
N ALA A 457 4.72 -32.85 7.54
CA ALA A 457 5.47 -33.58 6.52
C ALA A 457 4.73 -33.58 5.16
N THR A 458 3.43 -33.88 5.15
CA THR A 458 2.59 -33.88 3.94
C THR A 458 2.37 -32.47 3.39
N ARG A 459 2.00 -31.51 4.26
CA ARG A 459 1.72 -30.11 3.84
C ARG A 459 2.99 -29.38 3.38
N ASN A 460 4.14 -29.70 3.96
CA ASN A 460 5.45 -29.18 3.55
C ASN A 460 5.92 -29.86 2.25
N ASN A 461 5.64 -31.14 2.04
CA ASN A 461 5.96 -31.78 0.76
C ASN A 461 5.15 -31.16 -0.39
N ALA A 462 3.85 -31.00 -0.23
CA ALA A 462 3.00 -30.30 -1.19
C ALA A 462 3.43 -28.82 -1.40
N SER A 463 3.95 -28.16 -0.36
CA SER A 463 4.50 -26.80 -0.48
C SER A 463 5.82 -26.77 -1.25
N ARG A 464 6.73 -27.74 -1.04
CA ARG A 464 7.95 -27.90 -1.86
C ARG A 464 7.62 -28.24 -3.32
N ASN A 465 6.74 -29.22 -3.55
CA ASN A 465 6.25 -29.59 -4.87
C ASN A 465 5.73 -28.35 -5.64
N TRP A 466 4.97 -27.50 -4.94
CA TRP A 466 4.47 -26.22 -5.44
C TRP A 466 5.58 -25.18 -5.67
N GLU A 467 6.53 -25.04 -4.76
CA GLU A 467 7.64 -24.07 -4.87
C GLU A 467 8.62 -24.44 -5.99
N GLU A 468 9.00 -25.72 -6.12
CA GLU A 468 9.82 -26.26 -7.22
C GLU A 468 9.10 -26.14 -8.58
N HIS A 469 7.76 -26.26 -8.60
CA HIS A 469 6.95 -26.01 -9.79
C HIS A 469 6.92 -24.51 -10.14
N VAL A 470 6.67 -23.62 -9.17
CA VAL A 470 6.71 -22.17 -9.37
C VAL A 470 8.08 -21.69 -9.83
N GLU A 471 9.17 -22.21 -9.28
CA GLU A 471 10.54 -21.83 -9.66
C GLU A 471 10.82 -22.16 -11.13
N ARG A 472 10.50 -23.39 -11.56
CA ARG A 472 10.61 -23.81 -12.98
C ARG A 472 9.75 -22.97 -13.91
N MET A 473 8.54 -22.61 -13.50
CA MET A 473 7.63 -21.77 -14.30
C MET A 473 8.06 -20.30 -14.35
N VAL A 474 8.55 -19.73 -13.25
CA VAL A 474 9.19 -18.40 -13.21
C VAL A 474 10.42 -18.37 -14.10
N GLY A 475 11.17 -19.49 -14.17
CA GLY A 475 12.23 -19.76 -15.15
C GLY A 475 11.78 -19.69 -16.62
N MET A 476 10.50 -19.47 -16.91
CA MET A 476 9.98 -19.25 -18.28
C MET A 476 9.14 -17.97 -18.42
N ILE A 477 9.24 -17.02 -17.47
CA ILE A 477 8.47 -15.76 -17.49
C ILE A 477 9.42 -14.55 -17.54
N PRO A 478 9.67 -13.96 -18.73
CA PRO A 478 10.63 -12.86 -18.91
C PRO A 478 10.36 -11.63 -18.01
N SER A 479 9.09 -11.37 -17.68
CA SER A 479 8.69 -10.28 -16.79
C SER A 479 9.08 -10.48 -15.32
N ARG A 480 9.31 -11.73 -14.87
CA ARG A 480 9.75 -12.07 -13.50
C ARG A 480 11.27 -12.21 -13.38
N PHE A 481 11.96 -12.65 -14.44
CA PHE A 481 13.44 -12.73 -14.50
C PHE A 481 14.16 -11.41 -14.19
N VAL A 482 13.58 -10.26 -14.53
CA VAL A 482 14.20 -8.93 -14.34
C VAL A 482 14.09 -8.45 -12.88
N ALA A 483 13.28 -9.10 -12.04
CA ALA A 483 13.05 -8.70 -10.65
C ALA A 483 13.93 -9.44 -9.62
N ASN A 484 14.39 -10.67 -9.90
CA ASN A 484 15.19 -11.49 -8.99
C ASN A 484 16.69 -11.44 -9.33
N GLU A 485 17.43 -10.52 -8.72
CA GLU A 485 18.89 -10.42 -8.88
C GLU A 485 19.66 -11.56 -8.18
N SER A 486 19.02 -12.31 -7.27
CA SER A 486 19.64 -13.35 -6.45
C SER A 486 20.04 -14.64 -7.18
N MET A 487 19.54 -14.88 -8.40
CA MET A 487 19.74 -16.15 -9.13
C MET A 487 20.95 -16.15 -10.10
N ARG A 488 21.59 -15.00 -10.35
CA ARG A 488 22.65 -14.87 -11.38
C ARG A 488 24.05 -15.24 -10.87
N THR A 489 24.33 -16.54 -10.66
CA THR A 489 25.68 -17.02 -10.28
C THR A 489 26.20 -18.27 -11.03
N VAL A 490 25.75 -18.48 -12.27
CA VAL A 490 26.52 -19.19 -13.32
C VAL A 490 26.38 -18.37 -14.61
N GLY A 491 27.39 -18.35 -15.47
CA GLY A 491 27.38 -17.55 -16.70
C GLY A 491 27.66 -18.39 -17.95
N ASP A 492 27.19 -17.88 -19.09
CA ASP A 492 27.64 -18.23 -20.45
C ASP A 492 27.27 -17.06 -21.41
N PRO A 493 27.91 -16.94 -22.59
CA PRO A 493 27.87 -15.76 -23.46
C PRO A 493 26.69 -15.75 -24.46
N LEU A 494 26.42 -14.61 -25.12
CA LEU A 494 25.38 -14.50 -26.16
C LEU A 494 25.78 -13.64 -27.38
N ILE A 495 25.46 -14.18 -28.56
CA ILE A 495 25.87 -13.71 -29.89
C ILE A 495 24.87 -12.69 -30.47
N GLU A 496 25.38 -11.82 -31.35
CA GLU A 496 24.72 -10.65 -31.97
C GLU A 496 23.56 -10.96 -32.94
N VAL A 497 22.72 -9.94 -33.18
CA VAL A 497 21.65 -9.93 -34.20
C VAL A 497 21.54 -8.52 -34.82
N PRO A 498 21.51 -8.37 -36.17
CA PRO A 498 21.68 -7.07 -36.85
C PRO A 498 20.45 -6.13 -36.82
N PRO A 499 20.61 -4.83 -37.18
CA PRO A 499 19.57 -3.80 -37.08
C PRO A 499 18.87 -3.43 -38.41
N SER A 500 17.54 -3.34 -38.41
CA SER A 500 16.75 -2.50 -39.34
C SER A 500 15.26 -2.46 -38.94
N GLY A 501 14.54 -1.39 -39.30
CA GLY A 501 13.06 -1.37 -39.38
C GLY A 501 12.37 -0.41 -38.40
N ASP A 502 11.82 0.69 -38.91
CA ASP A 502 11.17 1.75 -38.13
C ASP A 502 9.74 1.42 -37.70
N GLY A 503 9.27 2.05 -36.61
CA GLY A 503 7.89 1.94 -36.13
C GLY A 503 7.63 2.71 -34.83
N ASN A 504 6.97 3.87 -34.92
CA ASN A 504 6.62 4.69 -33.76
C ASN A 504 5.58 4.01 -32.86
N ALA A 505 5.84 3.94 -31.55
CA ALA A 505 4.86 3.52 -30.54
C ALA A 505 5.00 4.38 -29.26
N ILE A 506 3.89 4.97 -28.81
CA ILE A 506 3.83 5.86 -27.64
C ILE A 506 3.55 5.03 -26.38
N ALA A 507 4.30 5.24 -25.31
CA ALA A 507 4.19 4.49 -24.05
C ALA A 507 3.42 5.27 -22.97
N GLY A 508 2.50 4.59 -22.26
CA GLY A 508 1.78 5.12 -21.11
C GLY A 508 2.44 4.78 -19.75
N PRO A 509 2.12 5.51 -18.67
CA PRO A 509 2.78 5.39 -17.37
C PRO A 509 2.34 4.16 -16.56
N SER A 510 3.29 3.53 -15.87
CA SER A 510 3.10 2.34 -15.00
C SER A 510 3.14 2.67 -13.51
N ARG A 511 2.24 2.05 -12.71
CA ARG A 511 2.13 2.25 -11.26
C ARG A 511 3.05 1.29 -10.46
N GLN A 512 3.40 1.69 -9.24
CA GLN A 512 4.37 1.01 -8.36
C GLN A 512 3.84 -0.28 -7.71
N VAL A 513 4.75 -1.20 -7.33
CA VAL A 513 4.49 -2.46 -6.60
C VAL A 513 5.53 -2.62 -5.47
N ALA A 514 5.23 -3.44 -4.45
CA ALA A 514 5.91 -3.47 -3.15
C ALA A 514 7.30 -4.15 -3.09
N LYS A 515 8.00 -3.95 -1.96
CA LYS A 515 9.38 -4.42 -1.68
C LYS A 515 9.42 -5.89 -1.16
N PRO A 516 10.47 -6.69 -1.47
CA PRO A 516 10.62 -8.06 -0.97
C PRO A 516 11.08 -8.16 0.50
N ARG A 517 10.96 -9.36 1.10
CA ARG A 517 11.33 -9.68 2.50
C ARG A 517 12.83 -9.96 2.69
N LYS A 518 13.28 -9.88 3.96
CA LYS A 518 14.63 -10.26 4.42
C LYS A 518 14.77 -11.78 4.61
N ARG A 519 16.01 -12.28 4.53
CA ARG A 519 16.43 -13.62 4.98
C ARG A 519 16.50 -13.73 6.51
N THR A 520 16.64 -14.96 7.00
CA THR A 520 16.81 -15.29 8.42
C THR A 520 18.29 -15.46 8.79
N ARG A 521 18.59 -15.51 10.09
CA ARG A 521 19.96 -15.66 10.61
C ARG A 521 20.61 -17.00 10.25
N GLU A 522 19.81 -18.04 10.08
CA GLU A 522 20.27 -19.40 9.76
C GLU A 522 20.77 -19.51 8.31
N ASP A 523 20.21 -18.69 7.40
CA ASP A 523 20.70 -18.54 6.02
C ASP A 523 22.13 -17.96 5.95
N GLU A 524 22.53 -17.15 6.95
CA GLU A 524 23.77 -16.38 6.93
C GLU A 524 24.98 -17.19 7.44
N GLU A 525 24.79 -18.05 8.44
CA GLU A 525 25.86 -18.91 8.98
C GLU A 525 26.32 -19.95 7.93
N MET A 526 25.40 -20.51 7.14
CA MET A 526 25.73 -21.46 6.07
C MET A 526 26.65 -20.85 4.99
N VAL A 527 26.42 -19.57 4.65
CA VAL A 527 27.21 -18.80 3.67
C VAL A 527 28.57 -18.38 4.23
N ALA A 528 28.68 -18.17 5.55
CA ALA A 528 29.93 -17.79 6.21
C ALA A 528 31.01 -18.89 6.11
N VAL A 529 30.62 -20.17 6.22
CA VAL A 529 31.55 -21.31 6.11
C VAL A 529 32.24 -21.35 4.75
N VAL A 530 31.47 -21.22 3.66
CA VAL A 530 31.98 -21.29 2.28
C VAL A 530 32.95 -20.14 1.97
N ARG A 531 32.73 -18.95 2.55
CA ARG A 531 33.57 -17.77 2.29
C ARG A 531 34.96 -17.83 2.96
N ARG A 532 35.11 -18.61 4.04
CA ARG A 532 36.37 -18.69 4.81
C ARG A 532 37.53 -19.37 4.06
N ALA A 533 37.23 -20.11 2.99
CA ALA A 533 38.21 -20.93 2.25
C ALA A 533 38.99 -20.19 1.13
N LYS A 534 38.66 -18.94 0.78
CA LYS A 534 39.19 -18.27 -0.44
C LYS A 534 40.03 -17.00 -0.24
N ARG A 535 40.39 -16.60 0.99
CA ARG A 535 41.25 -15.42 1.23
C ARG A 535 42.61 -15.81 1.83
N ALA A 536 43.55 -16.19 0.95
CA ALA A 536 44.95 -16.43 1.31
C ALA A 536 45.92 -16.12 0.15
N LYS A 537 46.21 -14.82 -0.10
CA LYS A 537 47.44 -14.31 -0.76
C LYS A 537 47.51 -12.77 -0.79
N THR A 538 48.61 -12.22 -0.25
CA THR A 538 49.36 -10.97 -0.60
C THR A 538 48.61 -9.65 -0.90
N GLU A 539 48.86 -8.48 -0.26
CA GLU A 539 50.11 -7.67 -0.10
C GLU A 539 50.59 -6.99 -1.42
N ARG A 540 51.08 -5.74 -1.53
CA ARG A 540 51.48 -4.60 -0.62
C ARG A 540 51.51 -3.25 -1.44
N VAL A 541 51.10 -2.04 -0.97
CA VAL A 541 51.82 -0.94 -0.22
C VAL A 541 52.85 -0.11 -1.06
N PRO A 542 53.02 1.27 -0.96
CA PRO A 542 52.17 2.40 -0.46
C PRO A 542 52.36 3.82 -1.18
N SER A 543 51.99 4.94 -0.49
CA SER A 543 52.48 6.38 -0.55
C SER A 543 52.08 7.36 -1.70
N SER A 544 51.93 8.71 -1.54
CA SER A 544 51.84 9.65 -0.36
C SER A 544 51.61 11.17 -0.72
N VAL A 545 50.91 11.97 0.16
CA VAL A 545 51.11 13.45 0.50
C VAL A 545 50.81 14.53 -0.60
N THR A 546 50.29 15.78 -0.43
CA THR A 546 49.67 16.73 0.59
C THR A 546 48.68 17.70 -0.14
N GLY A 547 48.03 18.80 0.36
CA GLY A 547 47.89 19.53 1.66
C GLY A 547 47.98 21.09 1.55
N GLU A 548 47.32 21.86 2.45
CA GLU A 548 47.48 23.33 2.76
C GLU A 548 46.98 24.38 1.71
N GLU A 549 46.45 25.61 2.00
CA GLU A 549 45.85 26.28 3.20
C GLU A 549 45.14 27.66 2.83
N SER A 550 44.29 28.25 3.70
CA SER A 550 43.80 29.69 3.77
C SER A 550 42.90 30.31 2.65
N GLY A 551 42.09 31.39 2.82
CA GLY A 551 41.66 32.21 4.00
C GLY A 551 40.86 33.53 3.68
N ASP A 552 40.09 34.03 4.68
CA ASP A 552 39.63 35.42 5.06
C ASP A 552 38.57 36.34 4.33
N GLU A 553 37.69 36.97 5.18
CA GLU A 553 36.89 38.27 5.14
C GLU A 553 35.84 38.59 4.03
N SER A 554 34.84 39.51 4.12
CA SER A 554 34.00 40.23 5.17
C SER A 554 32.78 40.92 4.44
N GLY A 555 31.80 41.71 4.97
CA GLY A 555 31.35 42.19 6.30
C GLY A 555 30.31 43.37 6.22
N ASP A 556 29.39 43.52 7.22
CA ASP A 556 28.46 44.65 7.59
C ASP A 556 27.41 45.23 6.54
N ASP A 557 26.33 46.02 6.83
CA ASP A 557 25.79 46.68 8.07
C ASP A 557 24.27 47.15 8.00
N SER A 558 23.60 47.38 9.17
CA SER A 558 22.49 48.36 9.52
C SER A 558 21.06 48.37 8.85
N GLU A 559 19.96 49.04 9.32
CA GLU A 559 19.31 49.38 10.66
C GLU A 559 17.90 50.13 10.48
N TYR A 560 17.16 50.50 11.57
CA TYR A 560 15.91 51.36 11.74
C TYR A 560 14.50 50.72 11.49
N THR A 561 13.36 50.83 12.25
CA THR A 561 12.64 51.74 13.25
C THR A 561 11.73 52.85 12.64
N GLU A 562 10.57 53.37 13.13
CA GLU A 562 9.71 53.50 14.37
C GLU A 562 8.20 53.81 13.94
N ASP A 563 7.09 54.01 14.71
CA ASP A 563 6.49 53.59 16.02
C ASP A 563 5.03 54.19 16.21
N PHE A 564 4.22 53.72 17.21
CA PHE A 564 3.04 54.34 17.91
C PHE A 564 1.63 54.54 17.20
N VAL A 565 0.42 54.64 17.84
CA VAL A 565 -0.23 54.03 19.07
C VAL A 565 -1.76 54.39 19.29
N LEU A 566 -2.53 53.55 20.03
CA LEU A 566 -3.78 53.77 20.88
C LEU A 566 -5.26 54.03 20.37
N ARG A 567 -6.22 53.35 21.06
CA ARG A 567 -7.55 53.81 21.67
C ARG A 567 -8.99 53.55 21.07
N SER A 568 -9.60 52.42 21.50
CA SER A 568 -10.77 52.30 22.44
C SER A 568 -12.29 52.51 22.08
N PHE A 569 -13.13 51.62 22.66
CA PHE A 569 -14.59 51.68 23.06
C PHE A 569 -15.77 51.50 22.06
N GLY A 570 -16.80 50.68 22.42
CA GLY A 570 -18.21 51.04 22.05
C GLY A 570 -19.44 50.08 21.94
N ARG A 571 -19.76 49.18 22.90
CA ARG A 571 -21.14 48.64 23.25
C ARG A 571 -22.34 48.61 22.22
N ASN A 572 -23.06 47.46 22.25
CA ASN A 572 -24.55 47.25 22.38
C ASN A 572 -25.53 46.99 21.19
N LYS A 573 -26.32 45.89 21.37
CA LYS A 573 -27.81 45.70 21.18
C LYS A 573 -28.46 45.27 19.82
N ASN A 574 -29.22 44.18 19.93
CA ASN A 574 -30.43 43.76 19.16
C ASN A 574 -31.57 44.82 19.17
N PRO A 575 -32.58 44.86 18.24
CA PRO A 575 -33.53 43.74 18.00
C PRO A 575 -34.33 43.59 16.65
N ARG A 576 -34.93 42.40 16.43
CA ARG A 576 -36.25 42.02 15.81
C ARG A 576 -36.98 42.90 14.73
N VAL A 577 -37.29 42.29 13.55
CA VAL A 577 -38.64 41.98 12.91
C VAL A 577 -39.66 43.16 12.63
N PRO A 578 -40.54 43.25 11.57
CA PRO A 578 -41.11 42.25 10.60
C PRO A 578 -41.29 42.67 9.08
N SER A 579 -41.97 41.82 8.26
CA SER A 579 -42.94 42.12 7.14
C SER A 579 -42.47 42.79 5.81
N SER A 580 -43.11 42.66 4.61
CA SER A 580 -44.14 41.72 4.04
C SER A 580 -44.52 42.03 2.55
N ILE A 581 -44.83 41.00 1.72
CA ILE A 581 -45.85 40.96 0.59
C ILE A 581 -45.62 41.90 -0.63
N PRO A 582 -46.15 41.66 -1.87
CA PRO A 582 -46.94 40.53 -2.47
C PRO A 582 -46.06 39.54 -3.29
N GLY A 583 -46.48 38.69 -4.26
CA GLY A 583 -47.75 38.30 -4.95
C GLY A 583 -47.41 37.48 -6.23
N GLU A 584 -48.29 36.97 -7.12
CA GLU A 584 -49.73 36.61 -7.14
C GLU A 584 -50.06 35.83 -8.47
N ASP A 585 -51.32 35.44 -8.75
CA ASP A 585 -51.88 34.71 -9.95
C ASP A 585 -51.44 33.24 -10.25
N SER A 586 -52.30 32.32 -10.76
CA SER A 586 -53.79 32.22 -10.80
C SER A 586 -54.30 30.76 -10.97
N ASP A 587 -55.62 30.57 -10.77
CA ASP A 587 -56.54 29.54 -11.32
C ASP A 587 -56.39 28.00 -11.16
N GLY A 588 -57.52 27.33 -10.89
CA GLY A 588 -57.90 26.12 -11.66
C GLY A 588 -58.52 24.90 -10.94
N GLU A 589 -59.85 24.90 -10.74
CA GLU A 589 -60.82 23.76 -10.72
C GLU A 589 -60.55 22.38 -10.06
N GLY A 590 -61.62 21.80 -9.49
CA GLY A 590 -61.86 20.32 -9.55
C GLY A 590 -62.13 19.60 -8.22
N PRO A 591 -63.33 18.99 -7.95
CA PRO A 591 -63.72 18.74 -6.56
C PRO A 591 -64.26 17.33 -6.16
N ALA A 592 -64.34 17.18 -4.83
CA ALA A 592 -65.44 16.54 -4.06
C ALA A 592 -65.39 15.06 -3.62
N ASN A 593 -66.00 14.85 -2.43
CA ASN A 593 -66.59 13.61 -1.86
C ASN A 593 -65.64 12.51 -1.32
N ALA A 594 -65.93 11.81 -0.21
CA ALA A 594 -66.96 12.03 0.83
C ALA A 594 -66.66 11.25 2.15
N ARG A 595 -67.58 11.37 3.12
CA ARG A 595 -67.75 10.63 4.39
C ARG A 595 -67.65 9.08 4.21
N ALA A 596 -67.51 8.21 5.23
CA ALA A 596 -68.05 8.31 6.59
C ALA A 596 -67.44 7.30 7.63
N THR A 597 -67.77 7.52 8.91
CA THR A 597 -68.12 6.61 10.04
C THR A 597 -67.85 5.08 9.95
N THR A 598 -67.64 4.31 11.04
CA THR A 598 -68.31 4.39 12.37
C THR A 598 -67.59 3.60 13.50
N LEU A 599 -68.00 3.89 14.75
CA LEU A 599 -67.82 3.16 16.02
C LEU A 599 -67.84 1.62 15.98
N ALA A 600 -67.07 0.97 16.88
CA ALA A 600 -67.59 0.13 17.99
C ALA A 600 -66.45 -0.38 18.91
N ALA A 601 -66.78 -0.90 20.10
CA ALA A 601 -65.83 -1.44 21.09
C ALA A 601 -66.38 -2.72 21.77
N ALA A 602 -65.53 -3.56 22.39
CA ALA A 602 -65.85 -4.37 23.60
C ALA A 602 -64.73 -5.32 24.10
N SER A 603 -64.87 -5.73 25.37
CA SER A 603 -64.55 -7.06 25.96
C SER A 603 -63.12 -7.53 26.26
N THR A 604 -62.69 -7.24 27.49
CA THR A 604 -62.18 -8.20 28.51
C THR A 604 -61.98 -9.71 28.17
N ALA A 605 -60.76 -10.21 28.43
CA ALA A 605 -60.34 -11.29 29.38
C ALA A 605 -61.24 -12.55 29.67
N PRO A 606 -60.74 -13.61 30.36
CA PRO A 606 -59.46 -14.36 30.27
C PRO A 606 -59.63 -15.91 30.29
N LYS A 607 -58.57 -16.71 30.03
CA LYS A 607 -58.41 -18.17 30.31
C LYS A 607 -57.00 -18.65 29.90
N LYS A 608 -56.44 -19.80 30.34
CA LYS A 608 -56.44 -20.50 31.66
C LYS A 608 -55.30 -21.55 31.64
N SER A 609 -54.80 -21.98 32.80
CA SER A 609 -53.68 -22.94 32.93
C SER A 609 -54.06 -24.41 32.70
N VAL A 610 -53.14 -25.23 32.17
CA VAL A 610 -53.15 -26.70 32.32
C VAL A 610 -51.75 -27.22 32.67
N ARG A 611 -51.66 -28.09 33.68
CA ARG A 611 -50.44 -28.82 34.10
C ARG A 611 -50.26 -30.12 33.30
N LYS A 612 -49.02 -30.48 33.00
CA LYS A 612 -48.51 -31.88 33.05
C LYS A 612 -47.07 -31.87 33.59
N GLY A 613 -46.61 -32.98 34.18
CA GLY A 613 -45.25 -33.09 34.72
C GLY A 613 -44.83 -34.52 35.06
N LYS A 614 -43.53 -34.69 35.32
CA LYS A 614 -42.81 -35.85 35.90
C LYS A 614 -41.58 -35.23 36.61
N ALA A 615 -41.20 -35.47 37.86
CA ALA A 615 -41.14 -36.67 38.71
C ALA A 615 -39.98 -37.62 38.36
N VAL A 616 -39.02 -37.78 39.28
CA VAL A 616 -38.40 -39.04 39.80
C VAL A 616 -37.00 -38.83 40.44
N ALA A 617 -36.71 -39.62 41.48
CA ALA A 617 -35.40 -39.96 42.07
C ALA A 617 -34.48 -38.87 42.66
N THR A 618 -34.63 -38.61 43.96
CA THR A 618 -33.50 -38.31 44.84
C THR A 618 -32.79 -39.61 45.26
N ARG A 619 -31.44 -39.65 45.27
CA ARG A 619 -30.67 -40.80 45.81
C ARG A 619 -29.48 -40.36 46.65
N ARG A 620 -29.64 -40.38 47.98
CA ARG A 620 -28.56 -40.19 48.98
C ARG A 620 -27.72 -41.46 49.12
N LYS A 621 -26.39 -41.31 49.23
CA LYS A 621 -25.43 -42.06 50.10
C LYS A 621 -23.98 -41.83 49.60
N PRO A 622 -22.93 -42.00 50.44
CA PRO A 622 -22.83 -41.64 51.85
C PRO A 622 -21.56 -40.81 52.14
N ALA A 623 -21.42 -40.26 53.35
CA ALA A 623 -20.16 -39.64 53.78
C ALA A 623 -19.09 -40.69 54.12
N LYS A 624 -17.83 -40.41 53.76
CA LYS A 624 -16.63 -40.98 54.40
C LYS A 624 -15.64 -39.85 54.65
N GLY A 625 -15.44 -39.49 55.90
CA GLY A 625 -14.41 -38.53 56.30
C GLY A 625 -13.05 -39.20 56.43
N LYS A 626 -11.98 -38.41 56.26
CA LYS A 626 -10.68 -38.63 56.90
C LYS A 626 -10.17 -37.30 57.42
N ALA A 627 -9.71 -37.28 58.67
CA ALA A 627 -8.95 -36.17 59.19
C ALA A 627 -7.54 -36.17 58.57
N GLY A 628 -6.97 -34.99 58.37
CA GLY A 628 -5.61 -34.79 57.87
C GLY A 628 -5.10 -33.43 58.34
N ALA A 629 -3.89 -33.39 58.90
CA ALA A 629 -3.39 -32.22 59.62
C ALA A 629 -3.14 -31.01 58.70
N SER A 630 -3.50 -29.81 59.17
CA SER A 630 -3.21 -28.56 58.48
C SER A 630 -1.74 -28.15 58.67
N SER A 631 -0.85 -28.57 57.77
CA SER A 631 0.49 -27.98 57.67
C SER A 631 0.44 -26.73 56.79
N ARG A 632 0.61 -25.54 57.38
CA ARG A 632 0.76 -24.28 56.62
C ARG A 632 2.08 -24.27 55.84
N ARG A 633 2.09 -24.83 54.64
CA ARG A 633 3.21 -24.67 53.70
C ARG A 633 3.13 -23.29 53.05
N VAL A 634 3.79 -22.31 53.65
CA VAL A 634 3.88 -20.93 53.12
C VAL A 634 4.72 -20.95 51.84
N VAL A 635 4.03 -21.03 50.69
CA VAL A 635 4.67 -20.85 49.39
C VAL A 635 4.91 -19.36 49.15
N LYS A 636 6.12 -18.88 49.48
CA LYS A 636 6.63 -17.62 48.92
C LYS A 636 6.72 -17.80 47.40
N LYS A 637 5.76 -17.25 46.65
CA LYS A 637 6.00 -16.93 45.24
C LYS A 637 6.91 -15.70 45.20
N SER A 638 8.12 -15.87 44.67
CA SER A 638 8.99 -14.77 44.26
C SER A 638 8.27 -13.94 43.19
N HIS A 639 8.31 -12.61 43.31
CA HIS A 639 7.66 -11.69 42.36
C HIS A 639 8.62 -11.22 41.25
N ASP A 640 9.86 -11.67 41.31
CA ASP A 640 11.04 -11.02 40.74
C ASP A 640 11.35 -11.45 39.28
N ALA A 641 10.32 -11.84 38.52
CA ALA A 641 10.44 -12.46 37.20
C ALA A 641 9.48 -11.91 36.12
N ILE A 642 8.97 -10.69 36.31
CA ILE A 642 8.36 -9.94 35.19
C ILE A 642 9.48 -9.22 34.44
N GLY A 643 9.74 -9.63 33.20
CA GLY A 643 10.77 -9.01 32.36
C GLY A 643 10.51 -7.51 32.15
N LYS A 644 11.58 -6.70 32.14
CA LYS A 644 11.49 -5.24 31.97
C LYS A 644 10.72 -4.90 30.68
N PRO A 645 9.58 -4.18 30.75
CA PRO A 645 8.90 -3.68 29.55
C PRO A 645 9.83 -2.72 28.79
N SER A 646 10.01 -2.93 27.49
CA SER A 646 10.73 -1.98 26.63
C SER A 646 9.84 -0.77 26.31
N SER A 647 10.42 0.43 26.29
CA SER A 647 9.76 1.69 25.87
C SER A 647 9.01 1.56 24.54
N ASN A 648 9.55 0.76 23.61
CA ASN A 648 8.96 0.37 22.32
C ASN A 648 7.54 -0.21 22.38
N LEU A 649 6.97 -0.51 23.54
CA LEU A 649 5.62 -1.08 23.68
C LEU A 649 4.51 -0.03 23.88
N TYR A 650 4.86 1.26 24.06
CA TYR A 650 3.91 2.33 24.36
C TYR A 650 3.97 3.45 23.29
N PRO A 651 2.90 3.70 22.51
CA PRO A 651 2.92 4.68 21.43
C PRO A 651 3.27 6.12 21.85
N PHE A 652 2.91 6.52 23.07
CA PHE A 652 3.29 7.84 23.61
C PHE A 652 4.81 7.97 23.73
N LEU A 653 5.48 6.98 24.32
CA LEU A 653 6.94 6.99 24.47
C LEU A 653 7.65 6.98 23.11
N GLN A 654 7.14 6.22 22.14
CA GLN A 654 7.66 6.23 20.77
C GLN A 654 7.54 7.61 20.08
N GLN A 655 6.56 8.45 20.47
CA GLN A 655 6.33 9.77 19.89
C GLN A 655 7.01 10.90 20.67
N SER A 656 7.34 10.70 21.94
CA SER A 656 8.13 11.63 22.77
C SER A 656 9.64 11.63 22.44
N SER A 657 10.02 11.43 21.17
CA SER A 657 11.41 11.47 20.69
C SER A 657 11.84 12.89 20.30
N VAL A 658 13.13 13.21 20.43
CA VAL A 658 13.78 14.49 20.03
C VAL A 658 13.13 15.14 18.81
N LEU A 659 13.16 14.50 17.64
CA LEU A 659 12.67 15.04 16.36
C LEU A 659 11.17 15.41 16.33
N GLN A 660 10.36 14.81 17.20
CA GLN A 660 8.93 15.11 17.33
C GLN A 660 8.67 16.16 18.42
N LEU A 661 9.58 16.32 19.38
CA LEU A 661 9.59 17.43 20.34
C LEU A 661 10.07 18.73 19.68
N GLU A 662 11.15 18.67 18.88
CA GLU A 662 11.59 19.76 17.99
C GLU A 662 10.42 20.27 17.12
N ARG A 663 9.64 19.36 16.53
CA ARG A 663 8.46 19.74 15.75
C ARG A 663 7.40 20.46 16.58
N GLU A 664 7.05 19.94 17.75
CA GLU A 664 6.03 20.58 18.60
C GLU A 664 6.47 21.98 19.07
N VAL A 665 7.77 22.17 19.30
CA VAL A 665 8.37 23.48 19.60
C VAL A 665 8.26 24.43 18.40
N MET A 666 8.63 24.00 17.19
CA MET A 666 8.50 24.85 15.98
C MET A 666 7.05 25.14 15.59
N GLU A 667 6.15 24.16 15.75
CA GLU A 667 4.72 24.35 15.48
C GLU A 667 4.12 25.34 16.49
N LEU A 668 4.47 25.24 17.77
CA LEU A 668 4.04 26.21 18.80
C LEU A 668 4.65 27.60 18.58
N ALA A 669 5.91 27.71 18.14
CA ALA A 669 6.53 28.99 17.81
C ALA A 669 5.76 29.69 16.68
N SER A 670 5.56 28.99 15.55
CA SER A 670 4.81 29.51 14.40
C SER A 670 3.33 29.79 14.70
N GLU A 671 2.70 29.06 15.63
CA GLU A 671 1.37 29.39 16.14
C GLU A 671 1.39 30.69 16.97
N ARG A 672 2.41 30.91 17.80
CA ARG A 672 2.53 32.10 18.66
C ARG A 672 2.97 33.37 17.90
N ASP A 673 3.79 33.25 16.86
CA ASP A 673 4.11 34.39 15.97
C ASP A 673 2.89 34.93 15.22
N SER A 674 1.84 34.10 15.07
CA SER A 674 0.60 34.47 14.35
C SER A 674 -0.48 35.15 15.21
N VAL A 675 -0.17 35.50 16.46
CA VAL A 675 -1.14 36.05 17.42
C VAL A 675 -1.49 37.51 17.08
N CYS A 676 -2.44 37.70 16.16
CA CYS A 676 -3.06 39.00 15.86
C CYS A 676 -4.32 39.23 16.72
N ASP A 677 -4.32 40.33 17.47
CA ASP A 677 -5.27 40.66 18.55
C ASP A 677 -6.71 41.06 18.12
N ASP A 678 -7.07 40.98 16.83
CA ASP A 678 -8.29 41.60 16.28
C ASP A 678 -9.29 40.60 15.64
N GLU A 679 -10.21 40.07 16.45
CA GLU A 679 -11.33 39.25 15.98
C GLU A 679 -12.38 40.01 15.16
N ASP A 680 -12.43 41.35 15.20
CA ASP A 680 -13.40 42.14 14.43
C ASP A 680 -12.88 42.45 13.02
N ASN A 681 -11.59 42.75 12.86
CA ASN A 681 -10.91 42.81 11.55
C ASN A 681 -11.13 41.51 10.75
N MET A 682 -11.06 40.34 11.40
CA MET A 682 -11.25 39.06 10.73
C MET A 682 -12.61 38.94 10.03
N LYS A 683 -13.69 39.51 10.60
CA LYS A 683 -15.02 39.49 9.98
C LYS A 683 -15.08 40.37 8.72
N GLU A 684 -14.32 41.47 8.71
CA GLU A 684 -14.18 42.34 7.55
C GLU A 684 -13.34 41.66 6.45
N VAL A 685 -12.30 40.92 6.82
CA VAL A 685 -11.47 40.10 5.92
C VAL A 685 -12.28 38.97 5.28
N GLU A 686 -13.07 38.21 6.05
CA GLU A 686 -13.97 37.17 5.51
C GLU A 686 -14.98 37.77 4.51
N TRP A 687 -15.57 38.93 4.83
CA TRP A 687 -16.52 39.61 3.96
C TRP A 687 -15.87 40.12 2.66
N LYS A 688 -14.68 40.75 2.74
CA LYS A 688 -13.88 41.15 1.56
C LYS A 688 -13.54 39.95 0.68
N LEU A 689 -13.15 38.83 1.28
CA LEU A 689 -12.80 37.61 0.59
C LEU A 689 -13.98 37.02 -0.19
N ASP A 690 -15.16 36.89 0.44
CA ASP A 690 -16.34 36.33 -0.25
C ASP A 690 -16.91 37.28 -1.32
N GLN A 691 -16.86 38.60 -1.08
CA GLN A 691 -17.22 39.61 -2.08
C GLN A 691 -16.31 39.52 -3.31
N ALA A 692 -14.99 39.55 -3.12
CA ALA A 692 -14.03 39.47 -4.22
C ALA A 692 -14.11 38.11 -4.95
N CYS A 693 -14.22 37.01 -4.22
CA CYS A 693 -14.48 35.67 -4.78
C CYS A 693 -15.76 35.63 -5.63
N THR A 694 -16.82 36.32 -5.21
CA THR A 694 -18.09 36.37 -5.92
C THR A 694 -17.98 37.15 -7.22
N ILE A 695 -17.31 38.30 -7.23
CA ILE A 695 -17.10 39.11 -8.45
C ILE A 695 -16.27 38.32 -9.48
N VAL A 696 -15.16 37.71 -9.06
CA VAL A 696 -14.28 36.91 -9.95
C VAL A 696 -15.03 35.70 -10.53
N LYS A 697 -15.91 35.04 -9.76
CA LYS A 697 -16.76 33.93 -10.26
C LYS A 697 -17.79 34.41 -11.28
N GLN A 698 -18.35 35.60 -11.12
CA GLN A 698 -19.42 36.13 -11.98
C GLN A 698 -18.90 36.72 -13.30
N GLN A 699 -17.72 37.34 -13.29
CA GLN A 699 -17.19 38.09 -14.44
C GLN A 699 -15.73 37.73 -14.78
N PRO A 700 -15.34 36.44 -14.91
CA PRO A 700 -13.93 35.97 -14.86
C PRO A 700 -12.99 36.47 -15.97
N LEU A 701 -13.48 37.27 -16.93
CA LEU A 701 -12.70 37.86 -18.02
C LEU A 701 -12.57 39.40 -17.94
N ASP A 702 -13.13 40.05 -16.91
CA ASP A 702 -12.92 41.48 -16.69
C ASP A 702 -11.46 41.76 -16.25
N LEU A 703 -10.80 42.70 -16.92
CA LEU A 703 -9.45 43.18 -16.61
C LEU A 703 -9.34 43.77 -15.20
N ASN A 704 -10.43 44.32 -14.66
CA ASN A 704 -10.49 44.86 -13.31
C ASN A 704 -10.36 43.77 -12.22
N ASN A 705 -10.54 42.48 -12.56
CA ASN A 705 -10.41 41.39 -11.58
C ASN A 705 -9.00 41.19 -11.05
N LEU A 706 -7.96 41.76 -11.65
CA LEU A 706 -6.62 41.70 -11.07
C LEU A 706 -6.57 42.33 -9.67
N ALA A 707 -7.35 43.38 -9.43
CA ALA A 707 -7.53 43.95 -8.10
C ALA A 707 -8.29 42.98 -7.17
N ASN A 708 -9.38 42.37 -7.63
CA ASN A 708 -10.13 41.38 -6.85
C ASN A 708 -9.30 40.14 -6.50
N VAL A 709 -8.46 39.65 -7.40
CA VAL A 709 -7.53 38.53 -7.15
C VAL A 709 -6.45 38.93 -6.13
N SER A 710 -5.93 40.16 -6.19
CA SER A 710 -5.04 40.69 -5.16
C SER A 710 -5.72 40.74 -3.78
N THR A 711 -6.98 41.21 -3.72
CA THR A 711 -7.80 41.19 -2.49
C THR A 711 -8.02 39.76 -1.98
N ILE A 712 -8.32 38.79 -2.85
CA ILE A 712 -8.48 37.37 -2.49
C ILE A 712 -7.19 36.83 -1.86
N LEU A 713 -6.02 37.07 -2.46
CA LEU A 713 -4.74 36.60 -1.94
C LEU A 713 -4.38 37.25 -0.60
N SER A 714 -4.52 38.58 -0.49
CA SER A 714 -4.26 39.30 0.77
C SER A 714 -5.20 38.88 1.90
N CYS A 715 -6.49 38.68 1.61
CA CYS A 715 -7.44 38.19 2.62
C CYS A 715 -7.19 36.72 2.96
N ALA A 716 -6.73 35.89 2.01
CA ALA A 716 -6.39 34.50 2.27
C ALA A 716 -5.16 34.36 3.19
N SER A 717 -4.17 35.25 3.12
CA SER A 717 -3.06 35.31 4.08
C SER A 717 -3.57 35.60 5.49
N GLN A 718 -4.37 36.65 5.65
CA GLN A 718 -4.97 37.02 6.94
C GLN A 718 -5.89 35.92 7.51
N VAL A 719 -6.63 35.18 6.65
CA VAL A 719 -7.35 33.96 7.06
C VAL A 719 -6.38 32.87 7.54
N GLN A 720 -5.26 32.66 6.86
CA GLN A 720 -4.25 31.64 7.22
C GLN A 720 -3.56 31.97 8.55
N GLU A 721 -3.20 33.24 8.76
CA GLU A 721 -2.68 33.77 10.04
C GLU A 721 -3.70 33.58 11.17
N HIS A 722 -4.97 33.97 10.97
CA HIS A 722 -6.02 33.74 11.95
C HIS A 722 -6.30 32.26 12.22
N LEU A 723 -6.13 31.37 11.22
CA LEU A 723 -6.23 29.92 11.41
C LEU A 723 -5.05 29.32 12.19
N LEU A 724 -3.89 29.98 12.24
CA LEU A 724 -2.78 29.63 13.13
C LEU A 724 -3.07 30.13 14.56
N GLN A 725 -3.58 31.36 14.73
CA GLN A 725 -4.08 31.83 16.03
C GLN A 725 -5.17 30.90 16.59
N LYS A 726 -6.11 30.44 15.76
CA LYS A 726 -7.13 29.48 16.18
C LYS A 726 -6.58 28.09 16.48
N GLN A 727 -5.38 27.74 16.03
CA GLN A 727 -4.68 26.52 16.49
C GLN A 727 -4.11 26.69 17.91
N TYR A 728 -3.57 27.86 18.25
CA TYR A 728 -3.18 28.18 19.62
C TYR A 728 -4.39 28.21 20.59
N ASP A 729 -5.50 28.87 20.20
CA ASP A 729 -6.76 28.81 20.96
C ASP A 729 -7.21 27.35 21.16
N ILE A 730 -7.08 26.51 20.13
CA ILE A 730 -7.35 25.07 20.22
C ILE A 730 -6.39 24.36 21.19
N ARG A 731 -5.10 24.71 21.27
CA ARG A 731 -4.16 24.16 22.27
C ARG A 731 -4.64 24.46 23.71
N VAL A 732 -5.08 25.69 23.99
CA VAL A 732 -5.65 26.07 25.31
C VAL A 732 -6.97 25.33 25.61
N LEU A 733 -7.84 25.18 24.60
CA LEU A 733 -9.09 24.41 24.73
C LEU A 733 -8.85 22.91 24.93
N ARG A 734 -7.81 22.32 24.31
CA ARG A 734 -7.39 20.92 24.54
C ARG A 734 -7.01 20.70 26.00
N GLN A 735 -6.19 21.58 26.58
CA GLN A 735 -5.83 21.54 28.00
C GLN A 735 -7.09 21.60 28.88
N SER A 736 -7.97 22.57 28.64
CA SER A 736 -9.23 22.74 29.38
C SER A 736 -10.10 21.48 29.35
N VAL A 737 -10.28 20.86 28.17
CA VAL A 737 -11.09 19.63 28.01
C VAL A 737 -10.42 18.40 28.64
N ALA A 738 -9.10 18.28 28.54
CA ALA A 738 -8.33 17.21 29.14
C ALA A 738 -8.37 17.25 30.67
N LEU A 739 -8.13 18.42 31.27
CA LEU A 739 -8.16 18.60 32.73
C LEU A 739 -9.59 18.44 33.29
N ALA A 740 -10.60 19.00 32.63
CA ALA A 740 -12.00 18.78 33.01
C ALA A 740 -12.40 17.30 32.95
N THR A 741 -11.85 16.54 31.98
CA THR A 741 -12.03 15.09 31.91
C THR A 741 -11.31 14.40 33.07
N LEU A 742 -10.03 14.71 33.31
CA LEU A 742 -9.23 14.17 34.41
C LEU A 742 -9.91 14.37 35.78
N GLU A 743 -10.36 15.59 36.09
CA GLU A 743 -11.03 15.90 37.36
C GLU A 743 -12.39 15.23 37.50
N SER A 744 -13.17 15.14 36.42
CA SER A 744 -14.46 14.43 36.42
C SER A 744 -14.29 12.96 36.85
N TRP A 745 -13.24 12.29 36.38
CA TRP A 745 -12.96 10.89 36.71
C TRP A 745 -12.20 10.71 38.04
N ARG A 746 -11.28 11.61 38.41
CA ARG A 746 -10.69 11.69 39.77
C ARG A 746 -11.81 11.82 40.81
N TRP A 747 -12.77 12.73 40.61
CA TRP A 747 -13.93 12.89 41.49
C TRP A 747 -14.79 11.62 41.55
N MET A 748 -15.16 11.07 40.39
CA MET A 748 -16.05 9.91 40.28
C MET A 748 -15.46 8.64 40.93
N GLN A 749 -14.15 8.39 40.79
CA GLN A 749 -13.52 7.13 41.19
C GLN A 749 -12.66 7.19 42.46
N LEU A 750 -12.23 8.38 42.92
CA LEU A 750 -11.48 8.53 44.18
C LEU A 750 -12.30 9.26 45.24
N THR A 751 -12.73 10.50 44.94
CA THR A 751 -13.40 11.37 45.91
C THR A 751 -14.76 10.82 46.32
N LEU A 752 -15.58 10.38 45.36
CA LEU A 752 -16.94 9.91 45.59
C LEU A 752 -17.01 8.62 46.46
N PRO A 753 -16.18 7.57 46.23
CA PRO A 753 -16.05 6.44 47.17
C PRO A 753 -15.58 6.85 48.57
N GLN A 754 -14.67 7.82 48.69
CA GLN A 754 -14.17 8.28 49.99
C GLN A 754 -15.23 9.09 50.76
N MET A 755 -16.02 9.90 50.07
CA MET A 755 -17.22 10.55 50.64
C MET A 755 -18.25 9.51 51.09
N ALA A 756 -18.51 8.48 50.27
CA ALA A 756 -19.41 7.39 50.64
C ALA A 756 -18.90 6.60 51.86
N ARG A 757 -17.59 6.33 51.96
CA ARG A 757 -16.98 5.66 53.13
C ARG A 757 -17.10 6.51 54.39
N THR A 758 -16.90 7.83 54.26
CA THR A 758 -17.09 8.80 55.36
C THR A 758 -18.53 8.80 55.86
N LEU A 759 -19.52 8.83 54.96
CA LEU A 759 -20.94 8.80 55.30
C LEU A 759 -21.37 7.48 55.96
N GLN A 760 -20.71 6.36 55.68
CA GLN A 760 -20.95 5.08 56.37
C GLN A 760 -20.28 4.98 57.74
N ALA A 761 -19.26 5.80 58.00
CA ALA A 761 -18.54 5.84 59.29
C ALA A 761 -19.20 6.78 60.32
N GLU A 762 -20.15 7.64 59.92
CA GLU A 762 -20.87 8.51 60.88
C GLU A 762 -21.71 7.65 61.87
N PRO A 763 -21.53 7.80 63.20
CA PRO A 763 -22.23 6.97 64.18
C PRO A 763 -23.77 7.13 64.13
N ARG A 764 -24.47 5.99 64.13
CA ARG A 764 -25.95 5.90 64.15
C ARG A 764 -26.52 6.56 65.41
N GLY A 765 -26.82 7.86 65.33
CA GLY A 765 -27.33 8.66 66.44
C GLY A 765 -26.98 10.16 66.39
N ARG A 766 -26.03 10.61 65.56
CA ARG A 766 -25.64 12.04 65.43
C ARG A 766 -26.15 12.76 64.17
N THR A 767 -26.92 12.11 63.30
CA THR A 767 -27.18 12.58 61.92
C THR A 767 -28.27 13.67 61.75
N THR A 768 -28.72 14.33 62.82
CA THR A 768 -29.84 15.29 62.80
C THR A 768 -29.63 16.58 61.99
N ARG A 769 -28.44 16.80 61.41
CA ARG A 769 -28.13 17.94 60.52
C ARG A 769 -27.63 17.58 59.11
N ARG A 770 -27.55 16.29 58.74
CA ARG A 770 -27.06 15.84 57.40
C ARG A 770 -28.00 14.92 56.62
N ASN A 771 -29.07 14.44 57.24
CA ASN A 771 -30.16 13.74 56.55
C ASN A 771 -30.70 14.64 55.41
N GLY A 772 -30.65 14.17 54.16
CA GLY A 772 -31.22 14.86 53.00
C GLY A 772 -30.28 15.11 51.82
N THR A 773 -28.95 14.97 51.96
CA THR A 773 -28.05 15.05 50.79
C THR A 773 -28.19 13.83 49.87
N TRP A 774 -28.12 14.03 48.55
CA TRP A 774 -28.39 12.95 47.60
C TRP A 774 -27.46 11.75 47.74
N LEU A 775 -26.19 12.00 48.08
CA LEU A 775 -25.20 10.95 48.30
C LEU A 775 -25.48 10.16 49.58
N HIS A 776 -25.93 10.82 50.65
CA HIS A 776 -26.34 10.14 51.88
C HIS A 776 -27.57 9.25 51.66
N ASN A 777 -28.53 9.73 50.86
CA ASN A 777 -29.72 8.97 50.49
C ASN A 777 -29.36 7.75 49.63
N LEU A 778 -28.49 7.91 48.63
CA LEU A 778 -27.97 6.83 47.78
C LEU A 778 -27.20 5.77 48.59
N VAL A 779 -26.25 6.20 49.43
CA VAL A 779 -25.50 5.30 50.33
C VAL A 779 -26.45 4.54 51.26
N SER A 780 -27.46 5.21 51.82
CA SER A 780 -28.46 4.59 52.70
C SER A 780 -29.43 3.65 51.97
N LEU A 781 -29.71 3.89 50.69
CA LEU A 781 -30.49 2.98 49.84
C LEU A 781 -29.67 1.74 49.49
N LEU A 782 -28.47 1.90 48.92
CA LEU A 782 -27.59 0.79 48.56
C LEU A 782 -27.23 -0.08 49.76
N ARG A 783 -26.95 0.53 50.92
CA ARG A 783 -26.66 -0.20 52.16
C ARG A 783 -27.86 -0.99 52.67
N ARG A 784 -29.08 -0.44 52.61
CA ARG A 784 -30.31 -1.21 52.94
C ARG A 784 -30.49 -2.41 52.03
N VAL A 785 -30.23 -2.26 50.74
CA VAL A 785 -30.37 -3.30 49.71
C VAL A 785 -29.32 -4.41 49.84
N VAL A 786 -28.06 -4.03 50.11
CA VAL A 786 -26.95 -4.97 50.36
C VAL A 786 -27.20 -5.79 51.64
N VAL A 787 -27.75 -5.17 52.69
CA VAL A 787 -28.06 -5.84 53.97
C VAL A 787 -29.38 -6.63 53.93
N GLY A 788 -30.40 -6.11 53.25
CA GLY A 788 -31.73 -6.73 53.15
C GLY A 788 -31.79 -7.93 52.20
N GLY A 789 -30.85 -8.04 51.27
CA GLY A 789 -30.76 -9.15 50.34
C GLY A 789 -31.63 -9.02 49.09
N ASP A 790 -32.07 -7.81 48.74
CA ASP A 790 -32.84 -7.58 47.50
C ASP A 790 -31.95 -7.85 46.28
N GLU A 791 -32.29 -8.87 45.47
CA GLU A 791 -31.41 -9.30 44.37
C GLU A 791 -31.28 -8.23 43.27
N ARG A 792 -32.33 -7.44 43.02
CA ARG A 792 -32.37 -6.38 42.01
C ARG A 792 -33.26 -5.23 42.45
N ILE A 793 -32.82 -3.99 42.19
CA ILE A 793 -33.64 -2.79 42.32
C ILE A 793 -33.39 -1.83 41.14
N MET A 794 -34.31 -0.89 40.93
CA MET A 794 -34.04 0.32 40.16
C MET A 794 -33.64 1.43 41.14
N VAL A 795 -32.45 2.02 40.95
CA VAL A 795 -31.95 3.11 41.79
C VAL A 795 -32.34 4.45 41.15
N SER A 796 -33.41 5.06 41.65
CA SER A 796 -33.92 6.33 41.12
C SER A 796 -33.11 7.52 41.63
N ALA A 797 -32.78 8.43 40.70
CA ALA A 797 -32.05 9.66 41.00
C ALA A 797 -32.91 10.64 41.83
N SER A 798 -34.17 10.82 41.44
CA SER A 798 -35.10 11.73 42.11
C SER A 798 -35.50 11.24 43.51
N GLU A 799 -35.62 9.92 43.72
CA GLU A 799 -35.82 9.33 45.06
C GLU A 799 -34.61 9.53 45.97
N CYS A 800 -33.40 9.59 45.41
CA CYS A 800 -32.21 9.98 46.15
C CYS A 800 -32.14 11.51 46.35
N GLY A 801 -32.85 12.32 45.57
CA GLY A 801 -32.77 13.79 45.60
C GLY A 801 -31.71 14.38 44.66
N PHE A 802 -31.32 13.65 43.61
CA PHE A 802 -30.45 14.14 42.53
C PHE A 802 -31.32 14.48 41.30
N THR A 803 -31.48 15.78 41.00
CA THR A 803 -32.38 16.28 39.94
C THR A 803 -31.76 16.28 38.55
N GLU A 804 -30.45 16.53 38.45
CA GLU A 804 -29.73 16.74 37.18
C GLU A 804 -29.34 15.42 36.45
N ALA A 805 -30.07 14.34 36.70
CA ALA A 805 -29.79 13.04 36.12
C ALA A 805 -30.25 12.95 34.66
N ARG A 806 -29.32 12.60 33.76
CA ARG A 806 -29.64 12.26 32.36
C ARG A 806 -30.43 10.96 32.24
N VAL A 807 -30.23 10.03 33.19
CA VAL A 807 -30.95 8.76 33.27
C VAL A 807 -31.63 8.69 34.64
N ALA A 808 -32.96 8.79 34.65
CA ALA A 808 -33.74 8.92 35.89
C ALA A 808 -33.65 7.71 36.85
N SER A 809 -33.28 6.52 36.37
CA SER A 809 -33.14 5.32 37.20
C SER A 809 -32.16 4.30 36.61
N VAL A 810 -31.33 3.69 37.45
CA VAL A 810 -30.29 2.73 37.03
C VAL A 810 -30.53 1.35 37.66
N PRO A 811 -30.52 0.24 36.90
CA PRO A 811 -30.69 -1.09 37.47
C PRO A 811 -29.46 -1.51 38.29
N PHE A 812 -29.64 -1.76 39.58
CA PHE A 812 -28.61 -2.38 40.43
C PHE A 812 -28.94 -3.87 40.63
N HIS A 813 -27.93 -4.73 40.48
CA HIS A 813 -28.03 -6.16 40.76
C HIS A 813 -27.08 -6.53 41.90
N ASN A 814 -27.66 -6.82 43.07
CA ASN A 814 -26.94 -7.20 44.27
C ASN A 814 -26.40 -8.63 44.14
N LYS A 815 -25.16 -8.77 43.68
CA LYS A 815 -24.45 -10.07 43.55
C LYS A 815 -24.18 -10.75 44.90
N TRP A 816 -24.42 -10.06 46.02
CA TRP A 816 -24.17 -10.53 47.38
C TRP A 816 -25.45 -10.85 48.16
N ALA A 817 -26.63 -10.71 47.56
CA ALA A 817 -27.95 -10.89 48.18
C ALA A 817 -28.15 -12.19 49.00
N ARG A 818 -27.37 -13.24 48.69
CA ARG A 818 -27.43 -14.55 49.36
C ARG A 818 -26.19 -14.85 50.23
N ARG A 819 -25.33 -13.86 50.50
CA ARG A 819 -24.15 -13.97 51.37
C ARG A 819 -24.41 -13.25 52.69
N PHE A 820 -24.01 -13.87 53.79
CA PHE A 820 -23.76 -13.14 55.02
C PHE A 820 -22.48 -12.31 54.82
N LEU A 821 -22.56 -11.00 55.02
CA LEU A 821 -21.46 -10.05 54.85
C LEU A 821 -21.09 -9.42 56.19
N GLN A 822 -19.81 -9.18 56.42
CA GLN A 822 -19.35 -8.37 57.55
C GLN A 822 -19.57 -6.88 57.28
N GLU A 823 -19.61 -6.07 58.35
CA GLU A 823 -19.80 -4.61 58.24
C GLU A 823 -18.76 -3.94 57.32
N ALA A 824 -17.49 -4.38 57.35
CA ALA A 824 -16.45 -3.90 56.45
C ALA A 824 -16.70 -4.28 54.98
N GLU A 825 -17.13 -5.53 54.70
CA GLU A 825 -17.51 -5.95 53.34
C GLU A 825 -18.70 -5.12 52.82
N ILE A 826 -19.69 -4.84 53.66
CA ILE A 826 -20.84 -4.00 53.32
C ILE A 826 -20.38 -2.57 52.98
N GLN A 827 -19.47 -2.01 53.78
CA GLN A 827 -18.93 -0.66 53.53
C GLN A 827 -18.22 -0.58 52.19
N ASP A 828 -17.30 -1.51 51.89
CA ASP A 828 -16.55 -1.53 50.65
C ASP A 828 -17.47 -1.78 49.43
N ILE A 829 -18.41 -2.74 49.51
CA ILE A 829 -19.38 -3.00 48.45
C ILE A 829 -20.22 -1.75 48.12
N VAL A 830 -20.68 -1.01 49.13
CA VAL A 830 -21.45 0.23 48.91
C VAL A 830 -20.56 1.33 48.30
N CYS A 831 -19.30 1.46 48.73
CA CYS A 831 -18.34 2.40 48.16
C CYS A 831 -18.01 2.11 46.69
N ASP A 832 -17.84 0.84 46.31
CA ASP A 832 -17.57 0.43 44.92
C ASP A 832 -18.81 0.59 44.00
N VAL A 833 -20.02 0.40 44.54
CA VAL A 833 -21.27 0.50 43.78
C VAL A 833 -21.71 1.95 43.57
N VAL A 834 -21.46 2.86 44.51
CA VAL A 834 -21.88 4.27 44.40
C VAL A 834 -21.45 4.94 43.07
N PRO A 835 -20.16 4.90 42.64
CA PRO A 835 -19.75 5.44 41.35
C PRO A 835 -20.47 4.79 40.17
N SER A 836 -20.71 3.47 40.24
CA SER A 836 -21.39 2.74 39.17
C SER A 836 -22.83 3.23 38.95
N ILE A 837 -23.52 3.62 40.03
CA ILE A 837 -24.87 4.21 39.94
C ILE A 837 -24.81 5.65 39.44
N VAL A 838 -23.90 6.48 39.95
CA VAL A 838 -23.79 7.89 39.55
C VAL A 838 -23.35 8.02 38.09
N MET A 839 -22.39 7.20 37.62
CA MET A 839 -22.08 7.08 36.18
C MET A 839 -23.29 6.63 35.36
N GLY A 840 -24.14 5.77 35.91
CA GLY A 840 -25.42 5.41 35.31
C GLY A 840 -26.36 6.61 35.15
N TRP A 841 -26.60 7.39 36.20
CA TRP A 841 -27.43 8.60 36.16
C TRP A 841 -26.88 9.67 35.21
N MET A 842 -25.55 9.78 35.08
CA MET A 842 -24.89 10.70 34.15
C MET A 842 -24.84 10.17 32.70
N GLY A 843 -25.18 8.90 32.47
CA GLY A 843 -25.12 8.26 31.15
C GLY A 843 -23.70 7.91 30.68
N TRP A 844 -22.74 7.75 31.60
CA TRP A 844 -21.31 7.52 31.32
C TRP A 844 -20.89 6.04 31.37
N LEU A 845 -21.85 5.10 31.39
CA LEU A 845 -21.57 3.67 31.44
C LEU A 845 -20.85 3.20 30.15
N ASN A 846 -19.65 2.63 30.32
CA ASN A 846 -18.73 2.23 29.26
C ASN A 846 -18.10 3.39 28.45
N ASP A 847 -18.09 4.62 28.98
CA ASP A 847 -17.39 5.72 28.33
C ASP A 847 -15.87 5.47 28.27
N LYS A 848 -15.28 5.66 27.09
CA LYS A 848 -13.84 5.55 26.84
C LYS A 848 -13.05 6.61 27.62
N ARG A 849 -13.70 7.70 28.03
CA ARG A 849 -13.11 8.78 28.83
C ARG A 849 -12.54 8.32 30.17
N GLU A 850 -13.00 7.21 30.75
CA GLU A 850 -12.37 6.58 31.93
C GLU A 850 -10.87 6.32 31.67
N LYS A 851 -10.57 5.76 30.49
CA LYS A 851 -9.24 5.31 30.09
C LYS A 851 -8.36 6.49 29.68
N GLN A 852 -8.97 7.46 28.99
CA GLN A 852 -8.34 8.73 28.67
C GLN A 852 -7.96 9.49 29.95
N ALA A 853 -8.84 9.55 30.95
CA ALA A 853 -8.56 10.21 32.22
C ALA A 853 -7.40 9.58 33.01
N TRP A 854 -7.27 8.25 33.02
CA TRP A 854 -6.14 7.62 33.72
C TRP A 854 -4.82 7.64 32.95
N PHE A 855 -4.86 7.73 31.62
CA PHE A 855 -3.70 8.09 30.81
C PHE A 855 -3.28 9.55 31.02
N LEU A 856 -4.24 10.48 30.96
CA LEU A 856 -4.08 11.89 31.30
C LEU A 856 -3.47 12.06 32.71
N HIS A 857 -3.97 11.32 33.70
CA HIS A 857 -3.43 11.32 35.05
C HIS A 857 -1.95 10.93 35.09
N ALA A 858 -1.56 9.91 34.33
CA ALA A 858 -0.18 9.46 34.28
C ALA A 858 0.75 10.48 33.61
N ILE A 859 0.34 11.10 32.49
CA ILE A 859 1.17 12.09 31.79
C ILE A 859 1.21 13.44 32.54
N VAL A 860 0.08 13.94 33.02
CA VAL A 860 -0.01 15.24 33.72
C VAL A 860 0.69 15.22 35.07
N ASN A 861 0.58 14.14 35.86
CA ASN A 861 1.31 14.02 37.14
C ASN A 861 2.84 14.03 36.97
N THR A 862 3.36 13.75 35.78
CA THR A 862 4.79 13.48 35.55
C THR A 862 5.50 14.61 34.78
N LEU A 863 4.81 15.24 33.83
CA LEU A 863 5.39 16.31 33.00
C LEU A 863 4.81 17.71 33.26
N GLY A 864 3.58 17.82 33.75
CA GLY A 864 2.85 19.09 33.87
C GLY A 864 1.53 19.07 33.08
N GLU A 865 0.75 20.13 33.16
CA GLU A 865 -0.51 20.25 32.41
C GLU A 865 -0.28 20.59 30.94
N GLU A 866 0.88 21.17 30.62
CA GLU A 866 1.29 21.62 29.30
C GLU A 866 1.47 20.44 28.33
N VAL A 867 1.73 19.22 28.83
CA VAL A 867 1.87 18.02 27.99
C VAL A 867 0.61 17.72 27.16
N VAL A 868 -0.58 18.16 27.59
CA VAL A 868 -1.84 17.86 26.88
C VAL A 868 -2.20 18.88 25.80
N THR A 869 -1.42 19.95 25.63
CA THR A 869 -1.59 20.94 24.56
C THR A 869 -0.95 20.45 23.25
N MET A 870 0.11 19.65 23.38
CA MET A 870 0.91 19.07 22.29
C MET A 870 0.04 18.27 21.31
N GLY A 871 0.29 18.43 20.00
CA GLY A 871 -0.45 17.82 18.91
C GLY A 871 -0.43 16.28 18.93
N TYR A 872 0.75 15.66 19.12
CA TYR A 872 0.87 14.21 19.20
C TYR A 872 0.23 13.65 20.47
N ALA A 873 0.40 14.33 21.61
CA ALA A 873 -0.22 13.93 22.87
C ALA A 873 -1.75 13.97 22.76
N TRP A 874 -2.32 15.05 22.25
CA TRP A 874 -3.77 15.17 22.00
C TRP A 874 -4.28 14.14 21.00
N THR A 875 -3.51 13.84 19.95
CA THR A 875 -3.84 12.79 18.98
C THR A 875 -3.93 11.42 19.66
N LEU A 876 -2.99 11.09 20.55
CA LEU A 876 -3.02 9.86 21.33
C LEU A 876 -4.15 9.84 22.36
N ILE A 877 -4.39 10.93 23.09
CA ILE A 877 -5.52 11.07 24.04
C ILE A 877 -6.84 10.82 23.31
N SER A 878 -7.08 11.48 22.17
CA SER A 878 -8.34 11.42 21.43
C SER A 878 -8.58 10.09 20.71
N GLN A 879 -7.53 9.38 20.28
CA GLN A 879 -7.62 8.10 19.57
C GLN A 879 -7.38 6.84 20.45
N LEU A 880 -7.05 7.05 21.73
CA LEU A 880 -6.58 6.05 22.70
C LEU A 880 -7.31 4.70 22.66
N LYS A 881 -6.60 3.64 22.30
CA LYS A 881 -7.07 2.25 22.40
C LYS A 881 -6.59 1.65 23.72
N PHE A 882 -7.30 0.61 24.18
CA PHE A 882 -6.96 -0.06 25.44
C PHE A 882 -5.56 -0.69 25.45
N ASN A 883 -5.13 -1.23 24.30
CA ASN A 883 -3.83 -1.89 24.15
C ASN A 883 -2.65 -0.91 24.17
N ASP A 884 -2.89 0.39 23.97
CA ASP A 884 -1.86 1.42 23.86
C ASP A 884 -1.26 1.79 25.25
N ILE A 885 -1.85 1.28 26.34
CA ILE A 885 -1.55 1.64 27.73
C ILE A 885 -1.51 0.46 28.71
N ILE A 886 -2.28 -0.63 28.49
CA ILE A 886 -2.35 -1.75 29.44
C ILE A 886 -1.81 -3.04 28.81
N LEU A 887 -0.59 -3.38 29.21
CA LEU A 887 0.09 -4.64 28.86
C LEU A 887 -0.09 -5.63 30.01
N GLY A 888 -1.07 -6.53 29.90
CA GLY A 888 -1.30 -7.54 30.93
C GLY A 888 -2.40 -8.56 30.60
N PRO A 889 -2.37 -9.76 31.21
CA PRO A 889 -3.19 -10.92 30.82
C PRO A 889 -4.68 -10.83 31.24
N ASN A 890 -5.20 -9.65 31.56
CA ASN A 890 -6.60 -9.44 31.97
C ASN A 890 -7.18 -8.13 31.39
N PRO A 891 -7.37 -8.01 30.06
CA PRO A 891 -7.82 -6.79 29.37
C PRO A 891 -9.30 -6.41 29.60
N HIS A 892 -9.96 -7.00 30.61
CA HIS A 892 -11.41 -6.90 30.84
C HIS A 892 -11.79 -6.36 32.24
N ARG A 893 -10.84 -5.74 32.96
CA ARG A 893 -11.13 -5.02 34.22
C ARG A 893 -11.14 -3.51 33.98
N SER A 894 -11.89 -2.78 34.82
CA SER A 894 -11.87 -1.31 34.84
C SER A 894 -10.43 -0.81 35.06
N VAL A 895 -10.12 0.32 34.41
CA VAL A 895 -8.80 0.95 34.50
C VAL A 895 -8.77 1.78 35.78
N TYR A 896 -8.36 1.16 36.88
CA TYR A 896 -7.99 1.89 38.09
C TYR A 896 -6.55 2.42 37.97
N PRO A 897 -6.10 3.38 38.81
CA PRO A 897 -4.71 3.88 38.81
C PRO A 897 -3.65 2.77 38.83
N ARG A 898 -3.88 1.68 39.56
CA ARG A 898 -2.98 0.51 39.61
C ARG A 898 -2.85 -0.25 38.29
N GLY A 899 -3.82 -0.11 37.37
CA GLY A 899 -3.74 -0.68 36.02
C GLY A 899 -2.76 0.07 35.11
N MET A 900 -2.46 1.34 35.43
CA MET A 900 -1.49 2.17 34.71
C MET A 900 -0.05 1.98 35.19
N GLU A 901 0.20 1.22 36.26
CA GLU A 901 1.50 1.15 36.92
C GLU A 901 2.64 0.70 35.98
N GLY A 902 2.37 -0.24 35.06
CA GLY A 902 3.34 -0.66 34.05
C GLY A 902 3.70 0.44 33.04
N PHE A 903 2.74 1.29 32.65
CA PHE A 903 2.99 2.46 31.81
C PHE A 903 3.80 3.51 32.59
N VAL A 904 3.38 3.85 33.82
CA VAL A 904 4.09 4.82 34.68
C VAL A 904 5.54 4.37 34.94
N GLN A 905 5.80 3.09 35.20
CA GLN A 905 7.15 2.56 35.39
C GLN A 905 8.01 2.55 34.11
N ALA A 906 7.41 2.55 32.92
CA ALA A 906 8.12 2.69 31.65
C ALA A 906 8.36 4.16 31.28
N PHE A 907 7.40 5.02 31.59
CA PHE A 907 7.40 6.45 31.33
C PHE A 907 8.38 7.21 32.25
N ASN A 908 8.40 6.90 33.55
CA ASN A 908 9.40 7.42 34.51
C ASN A 908 10.84 6.89 34.25
N ARG A 909 11.07 6.20 33.13
CA ARG A 909 12.39 5.76 32.62
C ARG A 909 12.62 6.23 31.18
N HIS A 910 11.75 7.09 30.65
CA HIS A 910 11.87 7.66 29.33
C HIS A 910 12.73 8.94 29.40
N PRO A 911 13.57 9.24 28.38
CA PRO A 911 14.39 10.45 28.38
C PRO A 911 13.61 11.74 28.70
N ILE A 912 12.40 11.93 28.18
CA ILE A 912 11.55 13.10 28.50
C ILE A 912 11.26 13.32 30.00
N CYS A 913 11.56 12.36 30.89
CA CYS A 913 11.45 12.47 32.35
C CYS A 913 12.82 12.55 33.06
N ASP A 914 13.93 12.56 32.32
CA ASP A 914 15.31 12.65 32.78
C ASP A 914 15.83 14.10 32.53
N PRO A 915 16.15 14.89 33.57
CA PRO A 915 16.51 16.31 33.46
C PRO A 915 17.73 16.57 32.55
N ASP A 916 18.64 15.62 32.46
CA ASP A 916 19.90 15.78 31.71
C ASP A 916 19.75 15.42 30.22
N SER A 917 18.55 15.07 29.75
CA SER A 917 18.29 14.62 28.37
C SER A 917 17.86 15.74 27.41
N GLN A 918 18.14 15.54 26.11
CA GLN A 918 17.67 16.44 25.05
C GLN A 918 16.14 16.44 24.94
N GLU A 919 15.47 15.29 25.10
CA GLU A 919 14.00 15.23 25.11
C GLU A 919 13.38 16.07 26.23
N ARG A 920 13.98 16.08 27.42
CA ARG A 920 13.48 16.89 28.53
C ARG A 920 13.76 18.37 28.33
N GLN A 921 14.94 18.73 27.84
CA GLN A 921 15.28 20.11 27.50
C GLN A 921 14.32 20.71 26.46
N LEU A 922 14.06 19.99 25.36
CA LEU A 922 13.08 20.40 24.34
C LEU A 922 11.66 20.50 24.89
N TYR A 923 11.28 19.63 25.83
CA TYR A 923 9.99 19.74 26.51
C TYR A 923 9.92 20.96 27.44
N GLU A 924 11.00 21.34 28.11
CA GLU A 924 11.06 22.56 28.92
C GLU A 924 11.03 23.82 28.06
N THR A 925 11.72 23.85 26.90
CA THR A 925 11.56 24.90 25.88
C THR A 925 10.11 25.02 25.41
N TYR A 926 9.43 23.89 25.14
CA TYR A 926 8.00 23.89 24.78
C TYR A 926 7.13 24.49 25.90
N VAL A 927 7.38 24.15 27.17
CA VAL A 927 6.65 24.69 28.33
C VAL A 927 6.88 26.18 28.48
N GLN A 928 8.12 26.65 28.38
CA GLN A 928 8.48 28.06 28.45
C GLN A 928 7.78 28.86 27.34
N LEU A 929 7.87 28.37 26.09
CA LEU A 929 7.26 28.98 24.92
C LEU A 929 5.73 29.01 25.00
N TYR A 930 5.10 27.97 25.58
CA TYR A 930 3.65 27.91 25.78
C TYR A 930 3.14 28.89 26.84
N ARG A 931 3.96 29.21 27.84
CA ARG A 931 3.58 30.09 28.95
C ARG A 931 3.89 31.57 28.73
N GLY A 932 4.68 31.92 27.72
CA GLY A 932 5.22 33.27 27.56
C GLY A 932 6.53 33.53 28.34
N GLU A 933 7.26 32.48 28.74
CA GLU A 933 8.51 32.61 29.52
C GLU A 933 9.76 32.86 28.64
N ILE A 934 9.69 32.55 27.35
CA ILE A 934 10.67 32.90 26.28
C ILE A 934 9.94 33.40 25.05
N GLU A 935 10.59 34.15 24.17
CA GLU A 935 10.06 34.56 22.86
C GLU A 935 10.35 33.55 21.74
N THR A 936 9.58 33.63 20.65
CA THR A 936 9.71 32.76 19.46
C THR A 936 11.07 32.88 18.78
N SER A 937 11.66 34.08 18.76
CA SER A 937 12.99 34.37 18.24
C SER A 937 14.13 33.77 19.09
N GLU A 938 13.88 33.42 20.36
CA GLU A 938 14.85 32.76 21.25
C GLU A 938 14.88 31.23 21.04
N VAL A 939 13.98 30.68 20.22
CA VAL A 939 13.83 29.24 19.95
C VAL A 939 14.88 28.76 18.95
N VAL A 940 16.15 28.81 19.37
CA VAL A 940 17.29 28.29 18.60
C VAL A 940 17.33 26.76 18.72
N LEU A 941 16.51 26.07 17.93
CA LEU A 941 16.66 24.63 17.74
C LEU A 941 17.93 24.34 16.92
N ALA A 942 19.03 24.10 17.61
CA ALA A 942 20.22 23.49 17.03
C ALA A 942 19.80 22.14 16.40
N PRO A 943 19.79 22.01 15.06
CA PRO A 943 19.15 20.87 14.41
C PRO A 943 19.94 19.59 14.72
N THR A 944 19.27 18.59 15.32
CA THR A 944 19.88 17.38 15.92
C THR A 944 21.33 17.15 15.55
N ASP A 945 22.25 17.37 16.49
CA ASP A 945 23.68 17.47 16.20
C ASP A 945 24.25 16.20 15.53
N ASP A 946 23.65 15.04 15.80
CA ASP A 946 23.83 13.76 15.09
C ASP A 946 23.62 13.86 13.56
N ARG A 947 22.57 14.53 13.08
CA ARG A 947 22.27 14.69 11.65
C ARG A 947 23.20 15.67 10.96
N TRP A 948 23.54 16.77 11.63
CA TRP A 948 24.54 17.69 11.14
C TRP A 948 25.91 17.01 11.04
N SER A 949 26.34 16.36 12.13
CA SER A 949 27.59 15.59 12.19
C SER A 949 27.65 14.51 11.12
N GLN A 950 26.58 13.73 10.90
CA GLN A 950 26.53 12.72 9.82
C GLN A 950 26.69 13.32 8.41
N PHE A 951 26.21 14.54 8.17
CA PHE A 951 26.37 15.22 6.88
C PHE A 951 27.79 15.76 6.70
N VAL A 952 28.37 16.35 7.75
CA VAL A 952 29.77 16.79 7.80
C VAL A 952 30.72 15.60 7.63
N ASP A 953 30.50 14.51 8.37
CA ASP A 953 31.24 13.24 8.23
C ASP A 953 31.13 12.69 6.80
N MET A 954 29.96 12.77 6.15
CA MET A 954 29.77 12.34 4.77
C MET A 954 30.63 13.19 3.80
N LEU A 955 30.67 14.52 4.00
CA LEU A 955 31.49 15.44 3.20
C LEU A 955 32.99 15.22 3.43
N LEU A 956 33.45 15.15 4.67
CA LEU A 956 34.85 14.92 5.03
C LEU A 956 35.33 13.51 4.61
N THR A 957 34.49 12.49 4.75
CA THR A 957 34.76 11.13 4.24
C THR A 957 34.89 11.12 2.71
N ALA A 958 34.06 11.90 2.01
CA ALA A 958 34.16 12.07 0.57
C ALA A 958 35.42 12.83 0.14
N LEU A 959 35.82 13.87 0.88
CA LEU A 959 37.06 14.60 0.62
C LEU A 959 38.28 13.70 0.83
N CYS A 960 38.29 12.89 1.90
CA CYS A 960 39.32 11.87 2.12
C CYS A 960 39.36 10.78 1.02
N TYR A 961 38.24 10.46 0.38
CA TYR A 961 38.19 9.57 -0.79
C TYR A 961 38.72 10.23 -2.08
N VAL A 962 38.63 11.56 -2.19
CA VAL A 962 39.18 12.34 -3.30
C VAL A 962 40.69 12.58 -3.13
N ARG A 963 41.12 12.99 -1.93
CA ARG A 963 42.52 13.29 -1.56
C ARG A 963 43.48 12.10 -1.72
N ASP A 964 43.02 10.86 -1.54
CA ASP A 964 43.85 9.66 -1.69
C ASP A 964 43.29 8.68 -2.77
N PRO A 965 43.61 8.91 -4.06
CA PRO A 965 43.25 8.01 -5.15
C PRO A 965 43.82 6.59 -5.02
N ALA A 966 44.87 6.37 -4.23
CA ALA A 966 45.47 5.05 -3.99
C ALA A 966 44.67 4.23 -2.98
N ARG A 967 44.08 4.86 -1.95
CA ARG A 967 43.16 4.23 -0.96
C ARG A 967 41.78 3.86 -1.52
N ARG A 968 41.59 4.00 -2.83
CA ARG A 968 40.59 3.23 -3.59
C ARG A 968 40.82 1.71 -3.50
N GLN A 969 42.00 1.26 -3.07
CA GLN A 969 42.15 -0.05 -2.42
C GLN A 969 42.10 0.09 -0.89
N PRO A 970 41.34 -0.73 -0.15
CA PRO A 970 41.14 -0.54 1.28
C PRO A 970 42.40 -0.86 2.10
N PRO A 971 42.85 0.03 3.01
CA PRO A 971 43.69 -0.36 4.14
C PRO A 971 43.01 -1.49 4.92
N THR A 972 43.78 -2.48 5.35
CA THR A 972 43.26 -3.74 5.88
C THR A 972 42.77 -3.64 7.34
N ASP A 973 43.20 -2.62 8.07
CA ASP A 973 43.29 -2.69 9.54
C ASP A 973 42.31 -1.75 10.28
N ILE A 974 41.55 -0.93 9.55
CA ILE A 974 40.54 -0.01 10.11
C ILE A 974 39.15 -0.35 9.53
N PRO A 975 38.12 -0.58 10.36
CA PRO A 975 36.74 -0.75 9.88
C PRO A 975 36.25 0.51 9.16
N LYS A 976 36.24 0.48 7.82
CA LYS A 976 35.76 1.61 7.01
C LYS A 976 34.26 1.87 7.29
N PRO A 977 33.85 3.14 7.55
CA PRO A 977 32.43 3.52 7.60
C PRO A 977 31.70 3.01 6.36
N LYS A 978 30.45 2.56 6.52
CA LYS A 978 29.67 1.97 5.42
C LYS A 978 29.57 2.92 4.22
N PHE A 979 29.44 4.23 4.47
CA PHE A 979 29.44 5.24 3.42
C PHE A 979 30.71 5.22 2.54
N TYR A 980 31.90 5.01 3.10
CA TYR A 980 33.13 4.86 2.29
C TYR A 980 33.04 3.62 1.37
N GLN A 981 32.41 2.53 1.83
CA GLN A 981 32.22 1.33 1.01
C GLN A 981 31.34 1.63 -0.22
N LEU A 982 30.30 2.46 -0.05
CA LEU A 982 29.48 2.94 -1.17
C LEU A 982 30.26 3.84 -2.15
N LEU A 983 31.22 4.65 -1.69
CA LEU A 983 32.11 5.43 -2.56
C LEU A 983 33.06 4.54 -3.39
N LEU A 984 33.52 3.43 -2.81
CA LEU A 984 34.32 2.41 -3.51
C LEU A 984 33.50 1.63 -4.55
N GLU A 985 32.25 1.30 -4.24
CA GLU A 985 31.34 0.61 -5.14
C GLU A 985 30.89 1.51 -6.31
N ASP A 986 30.48 2.76 -6.03
CA ASP A 986 30.00 3.66 -7.06
C ASP A 986 30.11 5.16 -6.71
N SER A 987 31.28 5.74 -6.97
CA SER A 987 31.53 7.18 -6.76
C SER A 987 30.60 8.09 -7.56
N ASP A 988 30.17 7.74 -8.78
CA ASP A 988 29.23 8.60 -9.54
C ASP A 988 27.86 8.66 -8.84
N PHE A 989 27.43 7.53 -8.27
CA PHE A 989 26.15 7.42 -7.62
C PHE A 989 26.13 7.99 -6.18
N TYR A 990 27.24 7.91 -5.45
CA TYR A 990 27.30 8.27 -4.01
C TYR A 990 28.18 9.47 -3.62
N LEU A 991 29.15 9.92 -4.45
CA LEU A 991 30.06 11.01 -4.05
C LEU A 991 29.34 12.37 -4.01
N PRO A 992 29.28 13.08 -2.86
CA PRO A 992 28.66 14.41 -2.73
C PRO A 992 29.48 15.51 -3.41
N ILE A 993 30.80 15.33 -3.52
CA ILE A 993 31.67 16.29 -4.18
C ILE A 993 31.55 16.13 -5.71
N ARG A 994 30.59 16.87 -6.29
CA ARG A 994 30.06 16.70 -7.65
C ARG A 994 31.13 16.67 -8.73
N GLU A 995 31.98 17.68 -8.80
CA GLU A 995 32.98 17.83 -9.88
C GLU A 995 34.15 16.83 -9.77
N LYS A 996 34.33 16.18 -8.62
CA LYS A 996 35.35 15.14 -8.40
C LYS A 996 34.84 13.72 -8.77
N ALA A 997 33.57 13.58 -9.18
CA ALA A 997 33.01 12.30 -9.62
C ALA A 997 33.67 11.82 -10.94
N PHE A 998 33.97 10.52 -11.03
CA PHE A 998 34.82 9.97 -12.09
C PHE A 998 34.31 10.23 -13.51
N SER A 999 33.01 10.01 -13.77
CA SER A 999 32.43 10.31 -15.09
C SER A 999 32.32 11.82 -15.36
N ARG A 1000 32.24 12.67 -14.33
CA ARG A 1000 32.23 14.14 -14.48
C ARG A 1000 33.60 14.68 -14.86
N ILE A 1001 34.67 14.21 -14.22
CA ILE A 1001 36.07 14.49 -14.59
C ILE A 1001 36.31 14.13 -16.07
N ARG A 1002 35.88 12.93 -16.51
CA ARG A 1002 36.00 12.52 -17.93
C ARG A 1002 35.19 13.41 -18.86
N SER A 1003 33.99 13.85 -18.46
CA SER A 1003 33.15 14.72 -19.31
C SER A 1003 33.74 16.13 -19.54
N ARG A 1004 34.64 16.60 -18.67
CA ARG A 1004 35.38 17.88 -18.80
C ARG A 1004 36.76 17.75 -19.48
N SER A 1005 37.24 16.54 -19.71
CA SER A 1005 38.55 16.29 -20.33
C SER A 1005 38.53 16.44 -21.86
N GLU A 1006 39.70 16.32 -22.52
CA GLU A 1006 39.85 16.39 -23.99
C GLU A 1006 38.95 15.44 -24.80
N ILE A 1007 38.48 14.34 -24.18
CA ILE A 1007 37.55 13.38 -24.81
C ILE A 1007 36.08 13.66 -24.46
N GLY A 1008 35.79 14.75 -23.75
CA GLY A 1008 34.50 15.07 -23.14
C GLY A 1008 33.73 16.21 -23.84
N PRO A 1009 32.39 16.26 -23.68
CA PRO A 1009 31.57 17.29 -24.32
C PRO A 1009 31.77 18.70 -23.76
N TYR A 1010 32.21 18.85 -22.49
CA TYR A 1010 32.36 20.15 -21.82
C TYR A 1010 33.75 20.79 -22.00
N ARG A 1011 34.50 20.40 -23.03
CA ARG A 1011 35.72 21.12 -23.42
C ARG A 1011 35.33 22.49 -23.99
N GLU A 1012 36.15 23.50 -23.70
CA GLU A 1012 36.04 24.84 -24.28
C GLU A 1012 35.94 24.79 -25.82
N GLY A 1013 35.10 25.67 -26.38
CA GLY A 1013 34.77 25.70 -27.80
C GLY A 1013 33.89 24.54 -28.31
N VAL A 1014 34.02 23.34 -27.75
CA VAL A 1014 33.24 22.16 -28.16
C VAL A 1014 31.79 22.25 -27.70
N ILE A 1015 31.59 22.54 -26.40
CA ILE A 1015 30.26 22.59 -25.78
C ILE A 1015 29.34 23.64 -26.44
N ASN A 1016 29.92 24.68 -27.00
CA ASN A 1016 29.22 25.78 -27.69
C ASN A 1016 28.62 25.36 -29.05
N THR A 1017 28.95 24.18 -29.58
CA THR A 1017 28.44 23.66 -30.86
C THR A 1017 27.27 22.70 -30.67
N ALA A 1018 26.44 22.51 -31.70
CA ALA A 1018 25.43 21.44 -31.73
C ALA A 1018 26.01 20.05 -31.41
N SER A 1019 27.27 19.77 -31.78
CA SER A 1019 27.95 18.50 -31.46
C SER A 1019 28.30 18.35 -29.97
N GLY A 1020 28.64 19.46 -29.31
CA GLY A 1020 28.87 19.53 -27.87
C GLY A 1020 27.58 19.32 -27.09
N LEU A 1021 26.52 20.03 -27.45
CA LEU A 1021 25.18 19.85 -26.88
C LEU A 1021 24.68 18.40 -27.02
N PHE A 1022 24.71 17.86 -28.24
CA PHE A 1022 24.35 16.47 -28.52
C PHE A 1022 25.09 15.50 -27.60
N SER A 1023 26.40 15.66 -27.50
CA SER A 1023 27.28 14.81 -26.69
C SER A 1023 27.01 14.93 -25.18
N ALA A 1024 26.75 16.14 -24.70
CA ALA A 1024 26.35 16.41 -23.31
C ALA A 1024 25.00 15.74 -22.95
N VAL A 1025 24.00 15.82 -23.83
CA VAL A 1025 22.70 15.16 -23.64
C VAL A 1025 22.84 13.63 -23.73
N VAL A 1026 23.58 13.10 -24.72
CA VAL A 1026 23.89 11.66 -24.80
C VAL A 1026 24.55 11.16 -23.52
N TRP A 1027 25.46 11.93 -22.92
CA TRP A 1027 25.97 11.58 -21.61
C TRP A 1027 24.87 11.59 -20.54
N ARG A 1028 24.22 12.73 -20.28
CA ARG A 1028 23.26 12.83 -19.15
C ARG A 1028 22.06 11.89 -19.26
N ALA A 1029 21.54 11.66 -20.46
CA ALA A 1029 20.33 10.87 -20.69
C ALA A 1029 20.56 9.43 -21.20
N ILE A 1030 21.73 9.06 -21.71
CA ILE A 1030 22.06 7.67 -22.08
C ILE A 1030 23.24 7.15 -21.27
N THR A 1031 24.44 7.71 -21.40
CA THR A 1031 25.67 7.02 -20.98
C THR A 1031 26.17 7.32 -19.56
N PHE A 1032 25.59 8.28 -18.84
CA PHE A 1032 25.95 8.61 -17.45
C PHE A 1032 25.97 7.34 -16.57
N ARG A 1033 27.01 7.22 -15.72
CA ARG A 1033 27.33 6.07 -14.85
C ARG A 1033 27.66 4.73 -15.53
N SER A 1034 27.28 4.53 -16.80
CA SER A 1034 27.55 3.29 -17.56
C SER A 1034 29.05 2.98 -17.75
N ARG A 1035 29.38 1.73 -18.11
CA ARG A 1035 30.78 1.32 -18.34
C ARG A 1035 31.40 2.03 -19.55
N PHE A 1036 30.61 2.38 -20.56
CA PHE A 1036 31.02 3.17 -21.73
C PHE A 1036 31.55 4.56 -21.31
N SER A 1037 30.81 5.34 -20.51
CA SER A 1037 31.27 6.68 -20.08
C SER A 1037 32.42 6.64 -19.07
N LYS A 1038 32.79 5.45 -18.59
CA LYS A 1038 33.98 5.19 -17.77
C LYS A 1038 35.22 4.79 -18.58
N THR A 1039 35.07 4.42 -19.86
CA THR A 1039 36.13 3.81 -20.68
C THR A 1039 36.38 4.46 -22.04
N HIS A 1040 35.34 4.94 -22.73
CA HIS A 1040 35.43 5.44 -24.11
C HIS A 1040 35.33 6.97 -24.17
N ARG A 1041 35.46 7.56 -25.38
CA ARG A 1041 35.23 9.00 -25.59
C ARG A 1041 33.77 9.38 -25.38
N MET A 1042 33.53 10.64 -25.07
CA MET A 1042 32.23 11.19 -24.67
C MET A 1042 31.80 12.39 -25.53
N HIS A 1043 32.68 12.93 -26.38
CA HIS A 1043 32.34 13.82 -27.49
C HIS A 1043 32.20 13.04 -28.82
N PHE A 1044 31.15 13.35 -29.57
CA PHE A 1044 30.78 12.78 -30.87
C PHE A 1044 30.42 13.91 -31.83
N THR A 1045 30.87 13.83 -33.08
CA THR A 1045 30.65 14.90 -34.07
C THR A 1045 29.27 14.84 -34.74
N SER A 1046 28.62 13.67 -34.74
CA SER A 1046 27.24 13.47 -35.22
C SER A 1046 26.61 12.21 -34.62
N SER A 1047 25.32 11.98 -34.90
CA SER A 1047 24.65 10.73 -34.52
C SER A 1047 25.33 9.49 -35.11
N ASP A 1048 25.80 9.57 -36.36
CA ASP A 1048 26.53 8.50 -37.04
C ASP A 1048 27.95 8.31 -36.49
N ASP A 1049 28.53 9.34 -35.90
CA ASP A 1049 29.84 9.25 -35.25
C ASP A 1049 29.78 8.52 -33.91
N LEU A 1050 28.67 8.67 -33.18
CA LEU A 1050 28.35 7.81 -32.06
C LEU A 1050 28.03 6.38 -32.53
N GLN A 1051 27.22 6.21 -33.58
CA GLN A 1051 26.87 4.87 -34.09
C GLN A 1051 28.11 4.10 -34.52
N ARG A 1052 28.99 4.70 -35.34
CA ARG A 1052 30.27 4.08 -35.74
C ARG A 1052 31.16 3.68 -34.56
N LEU A 1053 31.14 4.42 -33.45
CA LEU A 1053 31.86 4.05 -32.24
C LEU A 1053 31.17 2.90 -31.47
N VAL A 1054 29.84 2.87 -31.45
CA VAL A 1054 29.07 1.75 -30.87
C VAL A 1054 29.35 0.46 -31.64
N ASP A 1055 29.30 0.52 -32.97
CA ASP A 1055 29.57 -0.61 -33.86
C ASP A 1055 31.03 -1.10 -33.67
N ASP A 1056 32.01 -0.20 -33.71
CA ASP A 1056 33.44 -0.51 -33.49
C ASP A 1056 33.74 -1.13 -32.10
N ILE A 1057 32.93 -0.81 -31.08
CA ILE A 1057 33.02 -1.43 -29.75
C ILE A 1057 32.42 -2.83 -29.74
N VAL A 1058 31.27 -3.03 -30.39
CA VAL A 1058 30.60 -4.34 -30.48
C VAL A 1058 31.48 -5.31 -31.28
N ASP A 1059 31.91 -4.93 -32.48
CA ASP A 1059 32.77 -5.73 -33.37
C ASP A 1059 34.09 -6.20 -32.69
N LYS A 1060 34.58 -5.45 -31.70
CA LYS A 1060 35.85 -5.71 -30.99
C LYS A 1060 35.70 -6.35 -29.61
N GLN A 1061 34.50 -6.37 -29.02
CA GLN A 1061 34.27 -6.87 -27.67
C GLN A 1061 33.05 -7.78 -27.63
N GLN A 1062 33.31 -9.09 -27.53
CA GLN A 1062 32.26 -10.08 -27.27
C GLN A 1062 31.52 -9.76 -25.96
N ASP A 1063 30.21 -10.03 -25.93
CA ASP A 1063 29.27 -9.80 -24.81
C ASP A 1063 29.01 -8.32 -24.39
N VAL A 1064 29.15 -7.34 -25.28
CA VAL A 1064 28.73 -5.94 -25.01
C VAL A 1064 27.20 -5.80 -25.01
N SER A 1065 26.59 -5.99 -23.82
CA SER A 1065 25.17 -5.74 -23.60
C SER A 1065 24.79 -4.25 -23.52
N GLU A 1066 23.50 -3.93 -23.67
CA GLU A 1066 22.96 -2.56 -23.54
C GLU A 1066 23.38 -1.84 -22.23
N GLN A 1067 23.57 -2.59 -21.13
CA GLN A 1067 24.00 -2.05 -19.84
C GLN A 1067 25.43 -1.47 -19.87
N PHE A 1068 26.26 -1.89 -20.84
CA PHE A 1068 27.56 -1.27 -21.09
C PHE A 1068 27.41 0.19 -21.49
N PHE A 1069 26.44 0.50 -22.36
CA PHE A 1069 26.18 1.83 -22.89
C PHE A 1069 25.24 2.66 -22.00
N CYS A 1070 24.28 2.06 -21.31
CA CYS A 1070 23.24 2.77 -20.57
C CYS A 1070 22.86 2.10 -19.24
N ASP A 1071 23.21 2.72 -18.11
CA ASP A 1071 22.63 2.33 -16.81
C ASP A 1071 21.23 2.94 -16.64
N LYS A 1072 20.21 2.07 -16.69
CA LYS A 1072 18.80 2.46 -16.50
C LYS A 1072 18.50 2.92 -15.06
N ARG A 1073 19.37 2.61 -14.08
CA ARG A 1073 19.29 3.07 -12.68
C ARG A 1073 20.23 4.24 -12.36
N ALA A 1074 20.76 4.98 -13.34
CA ALA A 1074 21.79 6.00 -13.09
C ALA A 1074 21.35 7.14 -12.14
N TYR A 1075 20.04 7.41 -12.06
CA TYR A 1075 19.43 8.35 -11.09
C TYR A 1075 18.62 7.64 -10.00
N GLY A 1076 18.88 6.35 -9.75
CA GLY A 1076 18.28 5.53 -8.69
C GLY A 1076 17.19 4.60 -9.20
N GLN A 1077 16.00 5.14 -9.48
CA GLN A 1077 14.90 4.33 -10.00
C GLN A 1077 15.14 3.92 -11.47
N PRO A 1078 14.74 2.71 -11.90
CA PRO A 1078 14.82 2.30 -13.30
C PRO A 1078 14.00 3.23 -14.21
N THR A 1079 14.64 3.78 -15.22
CA THR A 1079 14.05 4.65 -16.25
C THR A 1079 14.07 3.97 -17.62
N ALA A 1080 13.31 4.49 -18.59
CA ALA A 1080 13.26 3.94 -19.95
C ALA A 1080 14.36 4.52 -20.88
N ARG A 1081 15.46 5.05 -20.30
CA ARG A 1081 16.69 5.45 -21.02
C ARG A 1081 17.23 4.27 -21.85
N ALA A 1082 17.60 4.52 -23.10
CA ALA A 1082 18.14 3.51 -24.01
C ALA A 1082 18.98 4.18 -25.11
N LEU A 1083 19.89 3.45 -25.72
CA LEU A 1083 20.85 3.99 -26.70
C LEU A 1083 20.18 4.56 -27.97
N ASN A 1084 19.04 3.99 -28.37
CA ASN A 1084 18.34 4.33 -29.61
C ASN A 1084 17.77 5.77 -29.67
N PHE A 1085 17.75 6.53 -28.56
CA PHE A 1085 17.32 7.93 -28.58
C PHE A 1085 18.36 8.89 -29.20
N HIS A 1086 19.60 8.44 -29.46
CA HIS A 1086 20.67 9.31 -29.97
C HIS A 1086 20.35 10.00 -31.32
N ARG A 1087 19.52 9.40 -32.19
CA ARG A 1087 19.07 10.06 -33.43
C ARG A 1087 18.21 11.28 -33.12
N ALA A 1088 17.15 11.09 -32.33
CA ALA A 1088 16.27 12.17 -31.89
C ALA A 1088 17.01 13.28 -31.10
N TYR A 1089 18.06 12.94 -30.35
CA TYR A 1089 18.89 13.94 -29.66
C TYR A 1089 19.77 14.75 -30.61
N TRP A 1090 20.31 14.12 -31.67
CA TRP A 1090 21.05 14.81 -32.71
C TRP A 1090 20.12 15.71 -33.53
N ASP A 1091 18.96 15.20 -33.92
CA ASP A 1091 17.93 15.95 -34.65
C ASP A 1091 17.46 17.16 -33.84
N ALA A 1092 17.25 17.02 -32.52
CA ALA A 1092 16.96 18.15 -31.64
C ALA A 1092 18.13 19.14 -31.57
N ALA A 1093 19.33 18.69 -31.19
CA ALA A 1093 20.49 19.56 -31.01
C ALA A 1093 20.92 20.32 -32.30
N SER A 1094 20.70 19.72 -33.48
CA SER A 1094 21.04 20.33 -34.78
C SER A 1094 19.97 21.30 -35.31
N ASN A 1095 18.71 21.17 -34.87
CA ASN A 1095 17.62 22.09 -35.25
C ASN A 1095 17.39 23.20 -34.19
N MET A 1096 18.03 23.08 -33.03
CA MET A 1096 18.05 24.14 -32.02
C MET A 1096 19.05 25.22 -32.39
N ASN A 1097 18.69 26.50 -32.20
CA ASN A 1097 19.64 27.62 -32.25
C ASN A 1097 20.51 27.61 -30.98
N TRP A 1098 21.34 26.57 -30.81
CA TRP A 1098 22.18 26.40 -29.64
C TRP A 1098 23.30 27.44 -29.62
N GLU A 1099 24.01 27.60 -30.74
CA GLU A 1099 25.14 28.52 -30.86
C GLU A 1099 24.71 29.97 -30.61
N GLY A 1100 23.54 30.40 -31.13
CA GLY A 1100 22.96 31.71 -30.83
C GLY A 1100 22.46 31.87 -29.39
N PHE A 1101 22.03 30.78 -28.73
CA PHE A 1101 21.62 30.79 -27.33
C PHE A 1101 22.83 30.87 -26.38
N VAL A 1102 23.92 30.14 -26.66
CA VAL A 1102 25.17 30.27 -25.89
C VAL A 1102 25.75 31.69 -26.03
N LEU A 1103 25.67 32.29 -27.23
CA LEU A 1103 26.14 33.65 -27.49
C LEU A 1103 25.35 34.74 -26.72
N SER A 1104 24.12 34.49 -26.26
CA SER A 1104 23.38 35.45 -25.44
C SER A 1104 23.76 35.43 -23.96
N LYS A 1105 24.63 34.51 -23.52
CA LYS A 1105 25.07 34.34 -22.11
C LYS A 1105 23.88 34.23 -21.11
N PRO A 1106 23.00 33.23 -21.29
CA PRO A 1106 21.75 33.12 -20.54
C PRO A 1106 21.96 32.89 -19.04
N THR A 1107 20.94 33.22 -18.24
CA THR A 1107 20.91 32.85 -16.81
C THR A 1107 20.76 31.34 -16.62
N PHE A 1108 20.89 30.89 -15.37
CA PHE A 1108 20.64 29.49 -15.03
C PHE A 1108 19.17 29.11 -15.29
N SER A 1109 18.21 29.97 -14.88
CA SER A 1109 16.78 29.76 -15.10
C SER A 1109 16.40 29.78 -16.57
N GLU A 1110 16.92 30.72 -17.36
CA GLU A 1110 16.71 30.74 -18.82
C GLU A 1110 17.19 29.44 -19.47
N THR A 1111 18.31 28.89 -18.99
CA THR A 1111 18.87 27.63 -19.48
C THR A 1111 18.05 26.42 -19.02
N VAL A 1112 17.53 26.42 -17.78
CA VAL A 1112 16.55 25.43 -17.32
C VAL A 1112 15.29 25.48 -18.18
N ASP A 1113 14.74 26.65 -18.46
CA ASP A 1113 13.49 26.82 -19.21
C ASP A 1113 13.66 26.51 -20.71
N TYR A 1114 14.84 26.79 -21.29
CA TYR A 1114 15.23 26.37 -22.64
C TYR A 1114 15.05 24.85 -22.81
N PHE A 1115 15.47 24.04 -21.83
CA PHE A 1115 15.25 22.59 -21.80
C PHE A 1115 13.84 22.15 -21.31
N LYS A 1116 13.02 23.05 -20.72
CA LYS A 1116 11.57 22.80 -20.48
C LYS A 1116 10.70 23.02 -21.73
N SER A 1117 11.16 23.81 -22.70
CA SER A 1117 10.36 24.52 -23.72
C SER A 1117 9.55 23.69 -24.75
N GLY A 1118 9.38 22.37 -24.56
CA GLY A 1118 8.65 21.47 -25.45
C GLY A 1118 7.18 21.80 -25.73
N ARG A 1119 6.60 22.85 -25.10
CA ARG A 1119 5.24 23.34 -25.40
C ARG A 1119 5.05 23.68 -26.89
N GLN A 1120 6.08 24.15 -27.59
CA GLN A 1120 5.99 24.42 -29.04
C GLN A 1120 5.84 23.15 -29.90
N LEU A 1121 6.24 21.98 -29.39
CA LEU A 1121 6.13 20.70 -30.09
C LEU A 1121 4.80 19.95 -29.78
N GLY A 1122 3.92 20.57 -28.98
CA GLY A 1122 2.65 20.01 -28.52
C GLY A 1122 2.77 19.19 -27.23
N PRO A 1123 1.64 18.94 -26.53
CA PRO A 1123 1.62 18.52 -25.12
C PRO A 1123 2.19 17.12 -24.81
N ASN A 1124 2.69 16.39 -25.81
CA ASN A 1124 3.24 15.03 -25.66
C ASN A 1124 4.66 14.87 -26.24
N LYS A 1125 5.35 15.95 -26.66
CA LYS A 1125 6.70 15.88 -27.24
C LYS A 1125 7.74 16.54 -26.33
N GLN A 1126 8.56 15.72 -25.68
CA GLN A 1126 9.82 16.18 -25.07
C GLN A 1126 10.87 16.42 -26.16
N LEU A 1127 11.62 17.52 -26.05
CA LEU A 1127 12.72 17.87 -26.96
C LEU A 1127 13.85 16.82 -26.92
N PHE A 1128 14.18 16.35 -25.71
CA PHE A 1128 15.09 15.23 -25.47
C PHE A 1128 14.37 14.12 -24.68
N PRO A 1129 13.76 13.12 -25.35
CA PRO A 1129 13.05 12.04 -24.68
C PRO A 1129 13.90 11.33 -23.61
N GLN A 1130 13.31 11.05 -22.44
CA GLN A 1130 13.99 10.48 -21.25
C GLN A 1130 14.97 11.41 -20.52
N LEU A 1131 15.22 12.63 -20.97
CA LEU A 1131 15.87 13.68 -20.16
C LEU A 1131 14.82 14.27 -19.19
N GLY A 1132 14.45 13.51 -18.16
CA GLY A 1132 13.55 13.95 -17.10
C GLY A 1132 14.13 15.10 -16.26
N ASP A 1133 13.31 15.72 -15.41
CA ASP A 1133 13.58 17.02 -14.80
C ASP A 1133 14.89 17.08 -13.97
N LEU A 1134 15.22 16.02 -13.22
CA LEU A 1134 16.51 15.91 -12.53
C LEU A 1134 17.71 15.76 -13.51
N GLY A 1135 17.48 15.10 -14.66
CA GLY A 1135 18.45 15.02 -15.75
C GLY A 1135 18.66 16.39 -16.42
N ARG A 1136 17.59 17.19 -16.54
CA ARG A 1136 17.64 18.59 -16.98
C ARG A 1136 18.45 19.45 -16.01
N LEU A 1137 18.11 19.47 -14.71
CA LEU A 1137 18.83 20.30 -13.73
C LEU A 1137 20.31 19.92 -13.66
N THR A 1138 20.63 18.62 -13.64
CA THR A 1138 22.03 18.17 -13.62
C THR A 1138 22.80 18.49 -14.91
N LEU A 1139 22.13 18.51 -16.08
CA LEU A 1139 22.72 19.01 -17.33
C LEU A 1139 22.99 20.52 -17.28
N VAL A 1140 22.04 21.33 -16.81
CA VAL A 1140 22.23 22.80 -16.72
C VAL A 1140 23.34 23.15 -15.74
N GLY A 1141 23.45 22.43 -14.61
CA GLY A 1141 24.59 22.57 -13.70
C GLY A 1141 25.94 22.27 -14.38
N ASP A 1142 26.01 21.33 -15.34
CA ASP A 1142 27.25 21.09 -16.09
C ASP A 1142 27.59 22.20 -17.09
N LEU A 1143 26.56 22.86 -17.63
CA LEU A 1143 26.66 23.96 -18.60
C LEU A 1143 27.12 25.25 -17.91
N ALA A 1144 26.65 25.52 -16.70
CA ALA A 1144 27.15 26.60 -15.85
C ALA A 1144 28.66 26.46 -15.58
N TYR A 1145 29.10 25.27 -15.13
CA TYR A 1145 30.53 24.94 -14.99
C TYR A 1145 31.35 24.96 -16.30
N ALA A 1146 30.68 24.96 -17.46
CA ALA A 1146 31.32 25.05 -18.77
C ALA A 1146 31.29 26.48 -19.36
N GLY A 1147 30.81 27.47 -18.58
CA GLY A 1147 30.73 28.87 -19.01
C GLY A 1147 29.64 29.16 -20.05
N VAL A 1148 28.69 28.24 -20.25
CA VAL A 1148 27.60 28.38 -21.23
C VAL A 1148 26.47 29.27 -20.70
N CYS A 1149 26.20 29.19 -19.40
CA CYS A 1149 25.23 30.03 -18.69
C CYS A 1149 25.83 30.51 -17.37
N ALA A 1150 25.16 31.47 -16.72
CA ALA A 1150 25.52 31.88 -15.37
C ALA A 1150 25.46 30.70 -14.37
N MET A 1151 26.28 30.76 -13.31
CA MET A 1151 26.02 29.99 -12.09
C MET A 1151 24.69 30.46 -11.48
N PRO A 1152 23.90 29.57 -10.85
CA PRO A 1152 22.62 29.94 -10.27
C PRO A 1152 22.79 30.91 -9.10
N THR A 1153 21.80 31.77 -8.90
CA THR A 1153 21.58 32.41 -7.58
C THR A 1153 20.88 31.44 -6.62
N ASN A 1154 20.79 31.82 -5.33
CA ASN A 1154 20.03 31.06 -4.34
C ASN A 1154 18.56 30.88 -4.78
N ALA A 1155 17.86 31.97 -5.13
CA ALA A 1155 16.50 31.94 -5.67
C ALA A 1155 16.32 31.02 -6.88
N GLU A 1156 17.20 31.08 -7.88
CA GLU A 1156 17.11 30.25 -9.09
C GLU A 1156 17.22 28.75 -8.77
N LEU A 1157 18.14 28.38 -7.88
CA LEU A 1157 18.30 26.97 -7.48
C LEU A 1157 17.22 26.52 -6.49
N ALA A 1158 16.75 27.41 -5.62
CA ALA A 1158 15.66 27.15 -4.69
C ALA A 1158 14.36 26.84 -5.44
N ASP A 1159 14.01 27.61 -6.49
CA ASP A 1159 12.86 27.31 -7.33
C ASP A 1159 13.01 25.97 -8.06
N ALA A 1160 14.21 25.65 -8.57
CA ALA A 1160 14.48 24.36 -9.19
C ALA A 1160 14.35 23.19 -8.18
N ILE A 1161 14.78 23.35 -6.93
CA ILE A 1161 14.62 22.34 -5.86
C ILE A 1161 13.15 22.19 -5.45
N VAL A 1162 12.39 23.28 -5.39
CA VAL A 1162 10.94 23.27 -5.08
C VAL A 1162 10.14 22.63 -6.22
N GLU A 1163 10.49 22.89 -7.48
CA GLU A 1163 9.89 22.25 -8.66
C GLU A 1163 10.17 20.73 -8.68
N LEU A 1164 11.40 20.31 -8.34
CA LEU A 1164 11.77 18.90 -8.32
C LEU A 1164 11.21 18.12 -7.12
N ASN A 1165 11.04 18.76 -5.96
CA ASN A 1165 10.53 18.19 -4.69
C ASN A 1165 11.07 16.78 -4.36
N THR A 1166 12.35 16.53 -4.66
CA THR A 1166 13.02 15.24 -4.53
C THR A 1166 14.50 15.45 -4.22
N GLY A 1167 15.17 14.44 -3.66
CA GLY A 1167 16.61 14.51 -3.44
C GLY A 1167 16.99 15.55 -2.39
N ALA A 1168 17.46 16.72 -2.83
CA ALA A 1168 17.85 17.85 -1.98
C ALA A 1168 16.78 18.27 -0.98
N THR A 1169 15.49 18.36 -1.36
CA THR A 1169 14.37 18.64 -0.44
C THR A 1169 14.26 17.61 0.69
N GLY A 1170 14.70 16.37 0.45
CA GLY A 1170 14.80 15.32 1.46
C GLY A 1170 16.05 15.44 2.33
N GLY A 1171 17.14 16.04 1.82
CA GLY A 1171 18.34 16.38 2.57
C GLY A 1171 18.08 17.54 3.53
N LEU A 1172 17.50 18.64 3.04
CA LEU A 1172 17.11 19.80 3.86
C LEU A 1172 16.19 19.40 5.02
N ARG A 1173 15.17 18.59 4.75
CA ARG A 1173 14.27 18.03 5.79
C ARG A 1173 14.98 17.08 6.76
N ALA A 1174 16.02 16.37 6.33
CA ALA A 1174 16.81 15.51 7.20
C ALA A 1174 17.83 16.29 8.07
N LEU A 1175 18.09 17.55 7.73
CA LEU A 1175 18.95 18.49 8.47
C LEU A 1175 18.15 19.53 9.28
N GLY A 1176 16.82 19.38 9.42
CA GLY A 1176 15.96 20.30 10.18
C GLY A 1176 15.53 21.58 9.44
N TYR A 1177 16.29 22.03 8.45
CA TYR A 1177 16.03 23.24 7.64
C TYR A 1177 14.69 23.28 6.89
N MET A 1178 13.94 22.18 6.83
CA MET A 1178 12.56 22.16 6.35
C MET A 1178 11.70 21.26 7.23
N SER A 1179 10.54 21.75 7.64
CA SER A 1179 9.57 20.96 8.41
C SER A 1179 8.92 19.84 7.54
N SER A 1180 8.08 19.01 8.18
CA SER A 1180 7.17 18.12 7.47
C SER A 1180 5.91 18.81 6.95
N GLN A 1181 5.53 19.96 7.53
CA GLN A 1181 4.38 20.77 7.14
C GLN A 1181 4.85 21.82 6.13
N TRP A 1182 4.85 21.44 4.86
CA TRP A 1182 5.27 22.31 3.77
C TRP A 1182 4.29 23.50 3.65
N PRO A 1183 4.76 24.75 3.44
CA PRO A 1183 3.89 25.91 3.21
C PRO A 1183 2.90 25.67 2.06
N SER A 1184 1.84 26.47 1.97
CA SER A 1184 0.82 26.29 0.93
C SER A 1184 1.30 26.81 -0.43
N MET A 1185 1.87 28.01 -0.47
CA MET A 1185 2.29 28.72 -1.69
C MET A 1185 3.61 28.18 -2.28
N ARG A 1186 3.96 28.53 -3.53
CA ARG A 1186 5.27 28.15 -4.12
C ARG A 1186 6.36 29.09 -3.62
N GLU A 1187 6.02 30.36 -3.56
CA GLU A 1187 6.86 31.52 -3.29
C GLU A 1187 7.49 31.41 -1.89
N GLU A 1188 6.67 31.12 -0.87
CA GLU A 1188 7.11 30.80 0.51
C GLU A 1188 8.12 29.64 0.56
N LYS A 1189 7.94 28.61 -0.28
CA LYS A 1189 8.85 27.45 -0.33
C LYS A 1189 10.17 27.81 -0.98
N VAL A 1190 10.15 28.68 -2.00
CA VAL A 1190 11.37 29.17 -2.66
C VAL A 1190 12.17 30.00 -1.66
N ALA A 1191 11.55 30.99 -1.00
CA ALA A 1191 12.20 31.80 0.03
C ALA A 1191 12.77 30.96 1.18
N ALA A 1192 12.02 29.97 1.69
CA ALA A 1192 12.49 29.07 2.75
C ALA A 1192 13.66 28.17 2.30
N VAL A 1193 13.67 27.69 1.05
CA VAL A 1193 14.79 26.91 0.51
C VAL A 1193 15.99 27.80 0.20
N GLU A 1194 15.80 29.02 -0.27
CA GLU A 1194 16.84 30.03 -0.50
C GLU A 1194 17.58 30.39 0.80
N ALA A 1195 16.84 30.71 1.86
CA ALA A 1195 17.42 30.97 3.19
C ALA A 1195 18.15 29.73 3.74
N ALA A 1196 17.60 28.54 3.55
CA ALA A 1196 18.24 27.29 3.95
C ALA A 1196 19.53 26.99 3.16
N LEU A 1197 19.58 27.30 1.86
CA LEU A 1197 20.79 27.14 1.03
C LEU A 1197 21.90 28.09 1.50
N ALA A 1198 21.58 29.36 1.76
CA ALA A 1198 22.53 30.33 2.27
C ALA A 1198 23.13 29.88 3.62
N SER A 1199 22.28 29.65 4.63
CA SER A 1199 22.72 29.22 5.96
C SER A 1199 23.51 27.90 5.94
N LEU A 1200 23.19 26.98 5.01
CA LEU A 1200 23.97 25.75 4.84
C LEU A 1200 25.35 25.99 4.23
N MET A 1201 25.49 26.91 3.25
CA MET A 1201 26.80 27.22 2.66
C MET A 1201 27.76 27.74 3.73
N ASP A 1202 27.34 28.73 4.51
CA ASP A 1202 28.18 29.37 5.52
C ASP A 1202 28.50 28.39 6.67
N ARG A 1203 27.50 27.64 7.16
CA ARG A 1203 27.73 26.64 8.21
C ARG A 1203 28.60 25.46 7.76
N ILE A 1204 28.52 25.04 6.48
CA ILE A 1204 29.49 24.06 5.94
C ILE A 1204 30.89 24.67 5.98
N ARG A 1205 31.08 25.88 5.44
CA ARG A 1205 32.37 26.59 5.42
C ARG A 1205 32.99 26.66 6.82
N GLU A 1206 32.25 27.13 7.80
CA GLU A 1206 32.67 27.20 9.21
C GLU A 1206 33.10 25.83 9.76
N THR A 1207 32.32 24.78 9.46
CA THR A 1207 32.52 23.45 10.08
C THR A 1207 33.61 22.63 9.39
N VAL A 1208 33.86 22.78 8.09
CA VAL A 1208 34.92 22.04 7.36
C VAL A 1208 36.22 22.83 7.18
N GLY A 1209 36.19 24.15 7.38
CA GLY A 1209 37.28 25.08 7.13
C GLY A 1209 37.42 25.45 5.64
N GLU A 1210 37.86 26.68 5.37
CA GLU A 1210 37.90 27.24 3.99
C GLU A 1210 38.74 26.39 3.02
N GLU A 1211 39.90 25.86 3.45
CA GLU A 1211 40.72 24.95 2.61
C GLU A 1211 39.89 23.75 2.12
N SER A 1212 39.18 23.07 3.03
CA SER A 1212 38.34 21.92 2.70
C SER A 1212 37.15 22.32 1.82
N PHE A 1213 36.55 23.48 2.09
CA PHE A 1213 35.41 24.03 1.35
C PHE A 1213 35.79 24.33 -0.11
N VAL A 1214 36.91 25.02 -0.31
CA VAL A 1214 37.50 25.33 -1.61
C VAL A 1214 37.99 24.06 -2.32
N GLU A 1215 38.64 23.12 -1.64
CA GLU A 1215 39.09 21.88 -2.28
C GLU A 1215 37.91 20.98 -2.69
N MET A 1216 36.82 20.93 -1.93
CA MET A 1216 35.58 20.31 -2.40
C MET A 1216 35.06 20.99 -3.68
N GLY A 1217 35.30 22.30 -3.84
CA GLY A 1217 34.59 23.12 -4.81
C GLY A 1217 33.14 23.27 -4.39
N MET A 1218 32.91 23.63 -3.12
CA MET A 1218 31.57 23.80 -2.59
C MET A 1218 30.93 25.08 -3.15
N ASP A 1219 29.87 24.88 -3.92
CA ASP A 1219 29.01 25.91 -4.47
C ASP A 1219 27.56 25.41 -4.39
N LEU A 1220 26.58 26.22 -4.79
CA LEU A 1220 25.17 25.89 -4.70
C LEU A 1220 24.80 24.60 -5.47
N ILE A 1221 25.42 24.33 -6.62
CA ILE A 1221 25.18 23.13 -7.43
C ILE A 1221 25.77 21.88 -6.74
N THR A 1222 26.94 22.02 -6.11
CA THR A 1222 27.55 20.96 -5.30
C THR A 1222 26.82 20.75 -3.98
N LEU A 1223 26.22 21.78 -3.38
CA LEU A 1223 25.36 21.70 -2.20
C LEU A 1223 24.05 20.94 -2.51
N GLU A 1224 23.32 21.29 -3.57
CA GLU A 1224 22.13 20.54 -4.01
C GLU A 1224 22.47 19.06 -4.16
N HIS A 1225 23.48 18.75 -4.97
CA HIS A 1225 23.89 17.38 -5.24
C HIS A 1225 24.36 16.66 -3.96
N SER A 1226 25.00 17.36 -3.01
CA SER A 1226 25.39 16.83 -1.70
C SER A 1226 24.19 16.47 -0.83
N LEU A 1227 23.18 17.35 -0.72
CA LEU A 1227 21.91 17.07 -0.04
C LEU A 1227 21.18 15.89 -0.69
N CYS A 1228 21.25 15.82 -2.03
CA CYS A 1228 20.77 14.72 -2.86
C CYS A 1228 21.47 13.37 -2.56
N LYS A 1229 22.77 13.38 -2.20
CA LYS A 1229 23.50 12.19 -1.72
C LYS A 1229 23.21 11.86 -0.26
N PHE A 1230 23.10 12.85 0.62
CA PHE A 1230 22.85 12.66 2.06
C PHE A 1230 21.52 11.93 2.30
N SER A 1231 20.44 12.44 1.72
CA SER A 1231 19.11 11.82 1.71
C SER A 1231 19.13 10.35 1.25
N ARG A 1232 20.01 10.04 0.28
CA ARG A 1232 20.22 8.69 -0.26
C ARG A 1232 21.04 7.79 0.66
N ALA A 1233 22.09 8.31 1.30
CA ALA A 1233 22.94 7.60 2.24
C ALA A 1233 22.16 7.20 3.51
N LEU A 1234 21.32 8.10 4.02
CA LEU A 1234 20.36 7.85 5.11
C LEU A 1234 19.36 6.74 4.76
N HIS A 1235 18.76 6.78 3.56
CA HIS A 1235 17.79 5.75 3.14
C HIS A 1235 18.39 4.33 3.06
N VAL A 1236 19.71 4.20 2.84
CA VAL A 1236 20.42 2.90 2.85
C VAL A 1236 21.10 2.59 4.19
N LYS A 1237 21.01 3.45 5.20
CA LYS A 1237 21.62 3.31 6.54
C LYS A 1237 23.14 3.10 6.50
N ALA A 1238 23.80 3.83 5.60
CA ALA A 1238 25.25 3.86 5.44
C ALA A 1238 25.93 4.97 6.27
N LEU A 1239 25.13 5.97 6.61
CA LEU A 1239 25.19 6.72 7.86
C LEU A 1239 24.16 5.98 8.76
#